data_AF-A0A916ND66-F1
#
_entry.id   AF-A0A916ND66-F1
#
_cell.length_a   1.000
_cell.length_b   1.000
_cell.length_c   1.000
_cell.angle_alpha   90.00
_cell.angle_beta   90.00
_cell.angle_gamma   90.00
#
_symmetry.space_group_name_H-M   'P 1'
#
loop_
_entity.id
_entity.type
_entity.pdbx_description
1 polymer ?
#
loop_
_entity_poly.entity_id
_entity_poly.type
_entity_poly.pdbx_seq_one_letter_code
_entity_poly.pdbx_strand_id
1 'polypeptide(L)'
;MKIFCSNLLILFATLSYGTPQSVALKTDQLRTEYLVNPVGIDVLQPRLSWELASDTRSQFQSGYQILVGTDSLLLLKDVADAWDSKKVMSSQSSQIPYSGKKLQSKTRYFWKVRAWDANKNAGAWSTIASWSMGLLTKADWQAKWIGAPEQQIPYEQQYYINYGFQSDFVSDKNAKNQWVAIDLGAVEDVRQIRLYPVDYKKIPDGYLFPKRFKVELSNTPDFKNSSVIADESKQDYIKKGLAPYVKNVTSTKGRYLRVVVNKLDKLEEGKYAFAFAELEVMNAASKNIALNKKTTTAVSYNLYPPFSYENWLPEKLTDGFYKSNPDHKSFSLPIPPSPLLRKTFTLHKKVKKATLYASALGLYEFSVNGKKAGTQVLAPEWTDYHKRVQYQTYDVTESLKSGVNVMGAMLADGWYAGSIFSHPDRGSYGFDRRLIGQLEIVYEDGTKGQIVTDGSWKLLENGPIQRASLFDGEFFNAGLLPERWLHADFDDSQWKPVTVDPTIAKTLSAQLNEPIKIIQEIRPVKMFKVKEGTYVFDLGQNIAGWVNLKLNYNPQRDITFRHGEVLDDEGMLYVANLRGAKQMDVYTPGAGNSVDYEPRFTYHGFRYVEISGLTREPDLGDVTGKVVASASPLAGSFESSSQDLNKLWSNILWTQRGNMHSVPTDCPQRDERAGWMGDAQVFAQTSIYNLDMAAFFTKWVRDIRDSQRPEGRYPDFAPQVGIWNNFYNSPGWGDAGVLVPWRLYENYGDTSILAAQYTSMKKYIVFIMKSNPDLIWKNARGNMYGDWLNGNTIISKDYPKEGGKVPDDIYSTAFFQHSTQTVAKAAKLLGHQKDHRFFDSLATAIRSRFVEEYVDADGRVKGNTQAGYAIALDFDLIPRNLREQAAAHMVQAIKDYDFRISTGIQTTIRMMNQLTAFGYNDIAYKLLESRRFPSWIYSIDQGATTIWERWDGYVKGRGFQNVGMNSFNHYAIGAVGEWMYRSILGINTETAGYKHFIVKPVVGGSLTWAKGSYNSVAGKISVDWKQDTNNFKLNVQIPANTTATVFLPKGKNITENGQAISGSKDIRIVETNEKGTSLLVQSGNYHFSVAL
;
A
#
# COMPACT_ATOMS: atom_id res chain seq x y z
N MET A 1 61.82 33.46 -57.02
CA MET A 1 60.81 33.98 -57.97
C MET A 1 59.63 34.46 -57.14
N LYS A 2 59.53 35.76 -56.84
CA LYS A 2 58.82 36.80 -57.64
C LYS A 2 57.36 36.37 -57.91
N ILE A 3 56.29 37.13 -57.63
CA ILE A 3 56.08 38.56 -57.31
C ILE A 3 54.56 38.74 -57.01
N PHE A 4 54.21 39.54 -55.98
CA PHE A 4 53.14 40.59 -55.88
C PHE A 4 51.65 40.21 -56.13
N CYS A 5 50.60 40.83 -55.58
CA CYS A 5 50.36 42.08 -54.84
C CYS A 5 48.93 42.00 -54.23
N SER A 6 48.74 42.32 -52.95
CA SER A 6 48.24 43.61 -52.41
C SER A 6 46.72 43.79 -52.34
N ASN A 7 46.15 43.71 -51.13
CA ASN A 7 45.66 44.86 -50.36
C ASN A 7 44.85 44.38 -49.15
N LEU A 8 45.44 44.41 -47.95
CA LEU A 8 44.70 44.32 -46.70
C LEU A 8 44.99 45.58 -45.87
N LEU A 9 43.98 46.43 -45.74
CA LEU A 9 43.98 47.56 -44.81
C LEU A 9 43.83 47.03 -43.39
N ILE A 10 44.76 47.43 -42.53
CA ILE A 10 44.68 47.32 -41.08
C ILE A 10 43.75 48.43 -40.58
N LEU A 11 42.64 48.06 -39.95
CA LEU A 11 41.91 48.92 -39.02
C LEU A 11 41.79 48.17 -37.70
N PHE A 12 42.42 48.70 -36.64
CA PHE A 12 42.26 48.23 -35.27
C PHE A 12 40.78 48.44 -34.86
N ALA A 13 40.05 47.33 -34.72
CA ALA A 13 38.76 47.29 -34.03
C ALA A 13 38.93 46.48 -32.75
N THR A 14 38.57 47.11 -31.64
CA THR A 14 38.53 46.57 -30.28
C THR A 14 37.81 45.21 -30.25
N LEU A 15 38.56 44.14 -29.97
CA LEU A 15 38.00 42.87 -29.51
C LEU A 15 37.52 43.08 -28.07
N SER A 16 36.26 43.49 -27.93
CA SER A 16 35.51 43.23 -26.72
C SER A 16 35.48 41.71 -26.53
N TYR A 17 36.28 41.21 -25.59
CA TYR A 17 36.08 39.90 -25.00
C TYR A 17 34.66 39.89 -24.41
N GLY A 18 33.70 39.39 -25.18
CA GLY A 18 32.39 39.06 -24.66
C GLY A 18 32.60 38.09 -23.50
N THR A 19 32.28 38.54 -22.29
CA THR A 19 32.13 37.65 -21.14
C THR A 19 31.20 36.51 -21.56
N PRO A 20 31.55 35.23 -21.30
CA PRO A 20 30.66 34.13 -21.62
C PRO A 20 29.31 34.38 -20.96
N GLN A 21 28.26 34.44 -21.78
CA GLN A 21 26.90 34.64 -21.32
C GLN A 21 26.54 33.46 -20.40
N SER A 22 26.54 33.71 -19.09
CA SER A 22 26.19 32.75 -18.04
C SER A 22 24.89 32.02 -18.42
N VAL A 23 24.96 30.71 -18.67
CA VAL A 23 23.79 29.90 -19.02
C VAL A 23 22.87 29.81 -17.81
N ALA A 24 21.63 30.25 -17.98
CA ALA A 24 20.84 30.81 -16.89
C ALA A 24 19.82 29.87 -16.22
N LEU A 25 19.55 28.69 -16.78
CA LEU A 25 18.71 27.66 -16.14
C LEU A 25 18.87 26.33 -16.88
N LYS A 26 19.26 25.26 -16.18
CA LYS A 26 19.39 23.90 -16.74
C LYS A 26 18.19 23.05 -16.34
N THR A 27 17.57 22.38 -17.31
CA THR A 27 16.55 21.36 -17.08
C THR A 27 17.22 19.99 -16.89
N ASP A 28 16.90 19.30 -15.81
CA ASP A 28 17.47 17.99 -15.45
C ASP A 28 16.38 17.07 -14.83
N GLN A 29 16.72 15.82 -14.53
CA GLN A 29 15.84 14.85 -13.84
C GLN A 29 14.46 14.72 -14.49
N LEU A 30 14.45 14.50 -15.81
CA LEU A 30 13.22 14.35 -16.59
C LEU A 30 12.47 13.07 -16.15
N ARG A 31 11.20 13.24 -15.81
CA ARG A 31 10.30 12.17 -15.36
C ARG A 31 9.01 12.18 -16.16
N THR A 32 8.48 10.98 -16.39
CA THR A 32 7.13 10.76 -16.94
C THR A 32 6.36 9.94 -15.93
N GLU A 33 5.20 10.43 -15.47
CA GLU A 33 4.41 9.76 -14.41
C GLU A 33 5.27 9.44 -13.17
N TYR A 34 6.11 10.41 -12.75
CA TYR A 34 7.09 10.30 -11.65
C TYR A 34 8.27 9.34 -11.86
N LEU A 35 8.25 8.55 -12.93
CA LEU A 35 9.27 7.55 -13.21
C LEU A 35 10.29 8.06 -14.23
N VAL A 36 11.52 7.58 -14.12
CA VAL A 36 12.58 7.83 -15.12
C VAL A 36 12.44 6.85 -16.27
N ASN A 37 12.22 7.37 -17.47
CA ASN A 37 12.10 6.60 -18.70
C ASN A 37 11.17 5.36 -18.62
N PRO A 38 9.92 5.49 -18.13
CA PRO A 38 9.07 4.34 -17.87
C PRO A 38 8.71 3.59 -19.15
N VAL A 39 8.65 2.26 -19.02
CA VAL A 39 8.37 1.36 -20.13
C VAL A 39 6.97 0.75 -19.98
N GLY A 40 6.13 0.94 -21.00
CA GLY A 40 4.83 0.30 -21.09
C GLY A 40 3.71 0.92 -20.24
N ILE A 41 3.69 2.25 -20.07
CA ILE A 41 2.61 2.94 -19.36
C ILE A 41 1.29 2.92 -20.16
N ASP A 42 0.15 3.05 -19.47
CA ASP A 42 -1.19 3.10 -20.08
C ASP A 42 -1.93 4.43 -19.87
N VAL A 43 -1.27 5.43 -19.26
CA VAL A 43 -1.81 6.79 -19.09
C VAL A 43 -1.81 7.51 -20.45
N LEU A 44 -2.99 7.87 -20.95
CA LEU A 44 -3.16 8.46 -22.30
C LEU A 44 -2.72 9.93 -22.40
N GLN A 45 -2.65 10.63 -21.28
CA GLN A 45 -2.10 11.98 -21.15
C GLN A 45 -1.00 11.96 -20.09
N PRO A 46 0.14 11.31 -20.38
CA PRO A 46 1.20 11.18 -19.39
C PRO A 46 1.73 12.55 -18.99
N ARG A 47 2.05 12.68 -17.71
CA ARG A 47 2.50 13.90 -17.06
C ARG A 47 4.02 13.96 -17.11
N LEU A 48 4.54 15.07 -17.60
CA LEU A 48 5.97 15.33 -17.77
C LEU A 48 6.46 16.29 -16.68
N SER A 49 7.57 15.95 -16.05
CA SER A 49 8.20 16.75 -15.00
C SER A 49 9.70 16.88 -15.24
N TRP A 50 10.27 18.02 -14.84
CA TRP A 50 11.71 18.27 -14.85
C TRP A 50 12.10 19.14 -13.66
N GLU A 51 13.31 18.93 -13.17
CA GLU A 51 13.92 19.79 -12.17
C GLU A 51 14.74 20.88 -12.84
N LEU A 52 14.93 21.98 -12.11
CA LEU A 52 15.66 23.15 -12.60
C LEU A 52 16.88 23.35 -11.72
N ALA A 53 18.05 23.39 -12.35
CA ALA A 53 19.33 23.66 -11.71
C ALA A 53 19.91 24.98 -12.21
N SER A 54 20.59 25.70 -11.33
CA SER A 54 21.27 26.95 -11.63
C SER A 54 22.44 27.14 -10.66
N ASP A 55 23.57 27.62 -11.19
CA ASP A 55 24.71 28.08 -10.40
C ASP A 55 24.55 29.53 -9.92
N THR A 56 23.54 30.23 -10.44
CA THR A 56 23.18 31.60 -10.04
C THR A 56 21.95 31.61 -9.14
N ARG A 57 21.91 32.55 -8.19
CA ARG A 57 20.78 32.77 -7.29
C ARG A 57 19.58 33.37 -8.02
N SER A 58 18.41 33.30 -7.38
CA SER A 58 17.18 33.97 -7.81
C SER A 58 16.70 33.56 -9.21
N GLN A 59 17.08 32.38 -9.66
CA GLN A 59 16.58 31.84 -10.93
C GLN A 59 15.23 31.16 -10.75
N PHE A 60 14.36 31.42 -11.72
CA PHE A 60 13.05 30.80 -11.86
C PHE A 60 12.71 30.63 -13.34
N GLN A 61 11.76 29.74 -13.61
CA GLN A 61 11.28 29.51 -14.96
C GLN A 61 10.22 30.54 -15.33
N SER A 62 10.46 31.32 -16.38
CA SER A 62 9.45 32.24 -16.95
C SER A 62 8.63 31.61 -18.06
N GLY A 63 9.12 30.52 -18.66
CA GLY A 63 8.38 29.71 -19.62
C GLY A 63 9.10 28.42 -19.97
N TYR A 64 8.45 27.54 -20.71
CA TYR A 64 9.03 26.27 -21.17
C TYR A 64 8.60 25.94 -22.59
N GLN A 65 9.30 24.99 -23.22
CA GLN A 65 8.88 24.35 -24.46
C GLN A 65 9.27 22.88 -24.41
N ILE A 66 8.31 22.01 -24.73
CA ILE A 66 8.47 20.57 -24.80
C ILE A 66 8.37 20.15 -26.27
N LEU A 67 9.30 19.31 -26.69
CA LEU A 67 9.24 18.60 -27.96
C LEU A 67 9.09 17.11 -27.67
N VAL A 68 8.12 16.46 -28.32
CA VAL A 68 7.90 15.02 -28.28
C VAL A 68 7.91 14.49 -29.70
N GLY A 69 8.67 13.42 -29.93
CA GLY A 69 8.69 12.73 -31.20
C GLY A 69 8.72 11.21 -31.07
N THR A 70 8.43 10.52 -32.16
CA THR A 70 8.49 9.05 -32.23
C THR A 70 9.88 8.52 -32.57
N ASP A 71 10.79 9.42 -32.97
CA ASP A 71 12.20 9.16 -33.28
C ASP A 71 13.09 10.18 -32.57
N SER A 72 14.07 9.71 -31.80
CA SER A 72 15.02 10.58 -31.10
C SER A 72 15.90 11.38 -32.07
N LEU A 73 16.14 10.89 -33.28
CA LEU A 73 16.93 11.60 -34.30
C LEU A 73 16.23 12.85 -34.83
N LEU A 74 14.88 12.87 -34.84
CA LEU A 74 14.11 14.06 -35.17
C LEU A 74 14.29 15.13 -34.08
N LEU A 75 14.26 14.71 -32.81
CA LEU A 75 14.46 15.64 -31.69
C LEU A 75 15.87 16.22 -31.63
N LEU A 76 16.90 15.51 -32.10
CA LEU A 76 18.25 16.10 -32.25
C LEU A 76 18.29 17.27 -33.25
N LYS A 77 17.33 17.32 -34.19
CA LYS A 77 17.14 18.40 -35.17
C LYS A 77 16.07 19.40 -34.75
N ASP A 78 15.62 19.37 -33.50
CA ASP A 78 14.53 20.18 -32.96
C ASP A 78 13.18 20.00 -33.69
N VAL A 79 12.97 18.83 -34.33
CA VAL A 79 11.73 18.49 -35.04
C VAL A 79 10.89 17.55 -34.18
N ALA A 80 9.64 17.93 -33.92
CA ALA A 80 8.67 17.11 -33.19
C ALA A 80 7.51 16.68 -34.11
N ASP A 81 7.32 15.37 -34.27
CA ASP A 81 6.24 14.78 -35.05
C ASP A 81 5.01 14.39 -34.20
N ALA A 82 5.15 14.33 -32.86
CA ALA A 82 4.06 14.01 -31.94
C ALA A 82 3.50 15.23 -31.19
N TRP A 83 4.37 16.08 -30.63
CA TRP A 83 3.95 17.30 -29.92
C TRP A 83 5.05 18.36 -29.87
N ASP A 84 4.70 19.60 -30.18
CA ASP A 84 5.49 20.79 -29.85
C ASP A 84 4.58 21.72 -29.06
N SER A 85 4.90 21.93 -27.78
CA SER A 85 4.08 22.80 -26.92
C SER A 85 4.13 24.28 -27.33
N LYS A 86 5.07 24.64 -28.23
CA LYS A 86 5.55 26.02 -28.41
C LYS A 86 6.05 26.59 -27.08
N LYS A 87 6.43 27.87 -27.09
CA LYS A 87 6.77 28.55 -25.84
C LYS A 87 5.50 28.77 -25.02
N VAL A 88 5.43 28.13 -23.86
CA VAL A 88 4.36 28.32 -22.88
C VAL A 88 4.88 29.23 -21.77
N MET A 89 4.19 30.34 -21.51
CA MET A 89 4.52 31.26 -20.41
C MET A 89 3.98 30.70 -19.09
N SER A 90 4.81 29.96 -18.37
CA SER A 90 4.44 29.33 -17.10
C SER A 90 5.68 28.96 -16.27
N SER A 91 5.57 29.08 -14.95
CA SER A 91 6.55 28.62 -13.97
C SER A 91 6.36 27.16 -13.56
N GLN A 92 5.36 26.47 -14.10
CA GLN A 92 5.14 25.05 -13.82
C GLN A 92 6.23 24.20 -14.49
N SER A 93 6.87 23.32 -13.73
CA SER A 93 7.91 22.40 -14.19
C SER A 93 7.62 20.94 -13.84
N SER A 94 6.47 20.67 -13.20
CA SER A 94 6.05 19.34 -12.81
C SER A 94 4.61 19.09 -13.22
N GLN A 95 4.33 17.84 -13.58
CA GLN A 95 3.02 17.31 -13.94
C GLN A 95 2.38 18.01 -15.14
N ILE A 96 3.16 18.36 -16.16
CA ILE A 96 2.62 18.93 -17.41
C ILE A 96 1.96 17.81 -18.22
N PRO A 97 0.63 17.82 -18.41
CA PRO A 97 -0.04 16.76 -19.16
C PRO A 97 0.34 16.85 -20.63
N TYR A 98 0.73 15.72 -21.21
CA TYR A 98 0.92 15.60 -22.64
C TYR A 98 -0.34 16.04 -23.40
N SER A 99 -0.18 17.02 -24.29
CA SER A 99 -1.28 17.65 -25.03
C SER A 99 -1.10 17.56 -26.55
N GLY A 100 -0.36 16.54 -27.02
CA GLY A 100 -0.07 16.32 -28.43
C GLY A 100 -1.05 15.38 -29.14
N LYS A 101 -0.60 14.80 -30.24
CA LYS A 101 -1.35 13.79 -31.00
C LYS A 101 -1.70 12.57 -30.14
N LYS A 102 -2.81 11.91 -30.43
CA LYS A 102 -3.23 10.68 -29.74
C LYS A 102 -2.11 9.64 -29.70
N LEU A 103 -1.74 9.24 -28.48
CA LEU A 103 -0.71 8.23 -28.25
C LEU A 103 -1.19 6.85 -28.73
N GLN A 104 -0.26 6.13 -29.34
CA GLN A 104 -0.47 4.80 -29.93
C GLN A 104 0.09 3.72 -29.01
N SER A 105 -0.62 2.59 -28.93
CA SER A 105 -0.14 1.40 -28.20
C SER A 105 1.22 0.94 -28.75
N LYS A 106 2.05 0.32 -27.90
CA LYS A 106 3.36 -0.27 -28.26
C LYS A 106 4.40 0.71 -28.82
N THR A 107 4.15 2.00 -28.71
CA THR A 107 4.99 3.05 -29.29
C THR A 107 5.87 3.69 -28.23
N ARG A 108 7.16 3.86 -28.53
CA ARG A 108 8.08 4.65 -27.70
C ARG A 108 8.03 6.10 -28.18
N TYR A 109 7.91 7.02 -27.25
CA TYR A 109 7.98 8.45 -27.46
C TYR A 109 9.25 8.96 -26.79
N PHE A 110 9.95 9.84 -27.49
CA PHE A 110 11.09 10.56 -26.98
C PHE A 110 10.66 11.98 -26.71
N TRP A 111 11.26 12.63 -25.71
CA TRP A 111 10.97 14.02 -25.44
C TRP A 111 12.16 14.75 -24.86
N LYS A 112 12.17 16.05 -25.05
CA LYS A 112 13.11 16.97 -24.42
C LYS A 112 12.40 18.28 -24.10
N VAL A 113 12.93 19.01 -23.14
CA VAL A 113 12.37 20.28 -22.68
C VAL A 113 13.47 21.34 -22.61
N ARG A 114 13.11 22.60 -22.81
CA ARG A 114 13.95 23.74 -22.42
C ARG A 114 13.11 24.73 -21.63
N ALA A 115 13.78 25.46 -20.74
CA ALA A 115 13.18 26.48 -19.89
C ALA A 115 13.73 27.87 -20.23
N TRP A 116 12.93 28.91 -20.02
CA TRP A 116 13.37 30.30 -20.05
C TRP A 116 13.67 30.78 -18.64
N ASP A 117 14.81 31.45 -18.46
CA ASP A 117 15.29 31.96 -17.17
C ASP A 117 14.48 33.19 -16.69
N ALA A 118 14.92 33.78 -15.57
CA ALA A 118 14.34 35.01 -15.01
C ALA A 118 14.45 36.22 -15.96
N ASN A 119 15.46 36.24 -16.83
CA ASN A 119 15.73 37.31 -17.82
C ASN A 119 15.04 37.04 -19.17
N LYS A 120 14.21 36.01 -19.28
CA LYS A 120 13.54 35.56 -20.51
C LYS A 120 14.50 35.12 -21.62
N ASN A 121 15.71 34.69 -21.27
CA ASN A 121 16.63 33.98 -22.17
C ASN A 121 16.25 32.50 -22.21
N ALA A 122 16.35 31.88 -23.39
CA ALA A 122 16.14 30.44 -23.52
C ALA A 122 17.36 29.68 -22.99
N GLY A 123 17.14 28.72 -22.10
CA GLY A 123 18.13 27.73 -21.70
C GLY A 123 18.37 26.69 -22.79
N ALA A 124 19.39 25.85 -22.57
CA ALA A 124 19.67 24.71 -23.43
C ALA A 124 18.52 23.69 -23.38
N TRP A 125 18.38 22.89 -24.43
CA TRP A 125 17.55 21.70 -24.39
C TRP A 125 18.12 20.69 -23.37
N SER A 126 17.22 20.01 -22.67
CA SER A 126 17.55 18.84 -21.86
C SER A 126 18.16 17.72 -22.69
N THR A 127 18.73 16.73 -22.00
CA THR A 127 18.92 15.41 -22.60
C THR A 127 17.57 14.85 -23.08
N ILE A 128 17.61 13.99 -24.09
CA ILE A 128 16.40 13.32 -24.59
C ILE A 128 16.02 12.21 -23.61
N ALA A 129 14.86 12.36 -22.98
CA ALA A 129 14.21 11.32 -22.21
C ALA A 129 13.19 10.57 -23.08
N SER A 130 12.55 9.54 -22.53
CA SER A 130 11.56 8.76 -23.25
C SER A 130 10.48 8.21 -22.33
N TRP A 131 9.38 7.75 -22.91
CA TRP A 131 8.52 6.75 -22.29
C TRP A 131 8.03 5.81 -23.40
N SER A 132 7.44 4.68 -23.04
CA SER A 132 6.70 3.89 -24.03
C SER A 132 5.33 3.51 -23.56
N MET A 133 4.40 3.45 -24.51
CA MET A 133 3.05 2.99 -24.26
C MET A 133 3.00 1.48 -24.22
N GLY A 134 2.21 0.96 -23.28
CA GLY A 134 1.90 -0.46 -23.19
C GLY A 134 0.80 -0.88 -24.16
N LEU A 135 0.08 -1.92 -23.76
CA LEU A 135 -1.15 -2.38 -24.39
C LEU A 135 -2.31 -1.59 -23.77
N LEU A 136 -2.97 -0.74 -24.57
CA LEU A 136 -3.87 0.30 -24.06
C LEU A 136 -5.32 -0.19 -23.92
N THR A 137 -5.67 -1.20 -24.70
CA THR A 137 -7.02 -1.76 -24.75
C THR A 137 -6.98 -3.27 -24.68
N LYS A 138 -8.11 -3.89 -24.32
CA LYS A 138 -8.25 -5.35 -24.36
C LYS A 138 -7.98 -5.92 -25.76
N ALA A 139 -8.27 -5.17 -26.82
CA ALA A 139 -8.02 -5.59 -28.20
C ALA A 139 -6.52 -5.60 -28.58
N ASP A 140 -5.67 -4.86 -27.85
CA ASP A 140 -4.22 -4.91 -28.07
C ASP A 140 -3.60 -6.23 -27.57
N TRP A 141 -4.30 -6.94 -26.67
CA TRP A 141 -3.94 -8.28 -26.21
C TRP A 141 -4.46 -9.35 -27.17
N GLN A 142 -3.53 -10.06 -27.80
CA GLN A 142 -3.78 -11.25 -28.60
C GLN A 142 -3.48 -12.54 -27.81
N ALA A 143 -2.68 -12.42 -26.75
CA ALA A 143 -2.36 -13.49 -25.83
C ALA A 143 -3.56 -14.01 -25.05
N LYS A 144 -3.51 -15.29 -24.70
CA LYS A 144 -4.50 -16.00 -23.90
C LYS A 144 -3.92 -16.33 -22.54
N TRP A 145 -4.79 -16.38 -21.54
CA TRP A 145 -4.42 -16.91 -20.23
C TRP A 145 -4.17 -18.41 -20.34
N ILE A 146 -3.00 -18.85 -19.89
CA ILE A 146 -2.59 -20.25 -19.92
C ILE A 146 -2.14 -20.72 -18.54
N GLY A 147 -2.30 -22.01 -18.24
CA GLY A 147 -1.83 -22.59 -16.98
C GLY A 147 -1.98 -24.10 -16.95
N ALA A 148 -1.83 -24.66 -15.75
CA ALA A 148 -2.23 -26.04 -15.48
C ALA A 148 -3.76 -26.20 -15.62
N PRO A 149 -4.26 -27.42 -15.88
CA PRO A 149 -5.69 -27.71 -15.81
C PRO A 149 -6.32 -27.15 -14.54
N GLU A 150 -7.57 -26.70 -14.64
CA GLU A 150 -8.34 -26.25 -13.48
C GLU A 150 -8.30 -27.32 -12.40
N GLN A 151 -7.93 -26.91 -11.19
CA GLN A 151 -8.02 -27.82 -10.06
C GLN A 151 -9.49 -28.13 -9.83
N GLN A 152 -9.90 -29.37 -10.13
CA GLN A 152 -11.21 -29.85 -9.72
C GLN A 152 -11.22 -29.95 -8.20
N ILE A 153 -11.66 -28.89 -7.55
CA ILE A 153 -12.02 -28.93 -6.14
C ILE A 153 -13.29 -29.78 -6.09
N PRO A 154 -13.27 -30.99 -5.49
CA PRO A 154 -14.47 -31.81 -5.42
C PRO A 154 -15.59 -30.96 -4.84
N TYR A 155 -16.73 -30.92 -5.52
CA TYR A 155 -17.85 -30.06 -5.14
C TYR A 155 -18.15 -30.24 -3.64
N GLU A 156 -18.07 -31.47 -3.13
CA GLU A 156 -18.29 -31.90 -1.73
C GLU A 156 -17.28 -31.34 -0.71
N GLN A 157 -16.15 -30.79 -1.17
CA GLN A 157 -15.05 -30.28 -0.36
C GLN A 157 -14.94 -28.74 -0.39
N GLN A 158 -15.81 -28.06 -1.14
CA GLN A 158 -15.89 -26.60 -1.15
C GLN A 158 -16.44 -26.11 0.21
N TYR A 159 -15.52 -25.69 1.07
CA TYR A 159 -15.82 -25.16 2.40
C TYR A 159 -16.50 -23.80 2.28
N TYR A 160 -17.82 -23.77 2.43
CA TYR A 160 -18.53 -22.53 2.66
C TYR A 160 -19.49 -22.71 3.82
N ILE A 161 -19.34 -21.86 4.85
CA ILE A 161 -20.46 -21.57 5.73
C ILE A 161 -21.46 -20.80 4.86
N ASN A 162 -22.33 -21.51 4.15
CA ASN A 162 -23.36 -20.88 3.33
C ASN A 162 -24.48 -20.40 4.25
N TYR A 163 -24.32 -19.15 4.66
CA TYR A 163 -25.36 -18.35 5.25
C TYR A 163 -26.48 -18.16 4.20
N GLY A 164 -27.72 -18.50 4.57
CA GLY A 164 -28.88 -18.35 3.68
C GLY A 164 -29.61 -17.04 3.94
N PHE A 165 -30.80 -17.10 4.53
CA PHE A 165 -31.56 -15.93 4.98
C PHE A 165 -31.81 -16.01 6.48
N GLN A 166 -31.73 -14.86 7.16
CA GLN A 166 -32.11 -14.69 8.56
C GLN A 166 -33.02 -13.46 8.68
N SER A 167 -34.10 -13.56 9.46
CA SER A 167 -34.90 -12.40 9.85
C SER A 167 -34.19 -11.53 10.88
N ASP A 168 -34.66 -10.29 11.04
CA ASP A 168 -34.31 -9.47 12.19
C ASP A 168 -34.64 -10.16 13.52
N PHE A 169 -33.86 -9.77 14.55
CA PHE A 169 -34.23 -10.07 15.92
C PHE A 169 -35.40 -9.20 16.36
N VAL A 170 -36.41 -9.84 16.94
CA VAL A 170 -37.54 -9.19 17.60
C VAL A 170 -37.65 -9.68 19.04
N SER A 171 -38.29 -8.87 19.89
CA SER A 171 -38.47 -9.19 21.31
C SER A 171 -39.62 -10.16 21.59
N ASP A 172 -40.57 -10.31 20.66
CA ASP A 172 -41.70 -11.23 20.75
C ASP A 172 -41.44 -12.49 19.92
N LYS A 173 -41.54 -13.65 20.56
CA LYS A 173 -41.42 -14.96 19.90
C LYS A 173 -42.58 -15.27 18.94
N ASN A 174 -43.73 -14.61 19.10
CA ASN A 174 -44.88 -14.78 18.21
C ASN A 174 -44.69 -13.96 16.94
N ALA A 175 -44.52 -14.66 15.82
CA ALA A 175 -44.23 -14.04 14.55
C ALA A 175 -45.51 -13.44 13.94
N LYS A 176 -45.66 -12.12 14.03
CA LYS A 176 -46.68 -11.37 13.29
C LYS A 176 -46.09 -10.91 11.96
N ASN A 177 -46.72 -11.28 10.84
CA ASN A 177 -46.31 -10.90 9.48
C ASN A 177 -44.89 -11.32 9.06
N GLN A 178 -44.34 -12.40 9.61
CA GLN A 178 -42.99 -12.88 9.24
C GLN A 178 -43.07 -13.98 8.16
N TRP A 179 -42.59 -13.69 6.96
CA TRP A 179 -42.58 -14.66 5.87
C TRP A 179 -41.50 -14.40 4.81
N VAL A 180 -41.12 -15.47 4.11
CA VAL A 180 -40.32 -15.44 2.86
C VAL A 180 -41.10 -16.10 1.74
N ALA A 181 -40.96 -15.61 0.51
CA ALA A 181 -41.66 -16.14 -0.65
C ALA A 181 -40.76 -16.23 -1.89
N ILE A 182 -41.06 -17.18 -2.77
CA ILE A 182 -40.33 -17.49 -4.01
C ILE A 182 -41.30 -17.34 -5.18
N ASP A 183 -40.90 -16.61 -6.23
CA ASP A 183 -41.57 -16.62 -7.53
C ASP A 183 -40.92 -17.68 -8.43
N LEU A 184 -41.58 -18.82 -8.63
CA LEU A 184 -41.09 -19.92 -9.47
C LEU A 184 -40.98 -19.52 -10.96
N GLY A 185 -41.56 -18.39 -11.35
CA GLY A 185 -41.53 -17.82 -12.70
C GLY A 185 -42.69 -18.28 -13.60
N ALA A 186 -43.27 -19.45 -13.32
CA ALA A 186 -44.43 -20.00 -14.00
C ALA A 186 -45.27 -20.85 -13.01
N VAL A 187 -46.48 -21.24 -13.42
CA VAL A 187 -47.28 -22.21 -12.67
C VAL A 187 -46.65 -23.60 -12.83
N GLU A 188 -46.20 -24.17 -11.71
CA GLU A 188 -45.45 -25.42 -11.65
C GLU A 188 -46.24 -26.49 -10.86
N ASP A 189 -46.02 -27.76 -11.16
CA ASP A 189 -46.55 -28.90 -10.39
C ASP A 189 -45.61 -29.25 -9.23
N VAL A 190 -45.94 -28.76 -8.02
CA VAL A 190 -45.12 -28.94 -6.81
C VAL A 190 -45.41 -30.30 -6.18
N ARG A 191 -44.34 -31.07 -5.91
CA ARG A 191 -44.40 -32.42 -5.33
C ARG A 191 -43.68 -32.55 -3.99
N GLN A 192 -42.68 -31.72 -3.72
CA GLN A 192 -41.96 -31.75 -2.45
C GLN A 192 -41.40 -30.36 -2.12
N ILE A 193 -41.34 -30.04 -0.84
CA ILE A 193 -40.69 -28.85 -0.30
C ILE A 193 -39.58 -29.31 0.64
N ARG A 194 -38.43 -28.64 0.56
CA ARG A 194 -37.32 -28.82 1.52
C ARG A 194 -36.90 -27.49 2.10
N LEU A 195 -36.84 -27.40 3.43
CA LEU A 195 -36.35 -26.22 4.15
C LEU A 195 -35.08 -26.61 4.91
N TYR A 196 -33.95 -26.03 4.52
CA TYR A 196 -32.65 -26.39 5.07
C TYR A 196 -32.30 -25.51 6.28
N PRO A 197 -31.85 -26.12 7.40
CA PRO A 197 -31.35 -25.36 8.54
C PRO A 197 -29.97 -24.78 8.27
N VAL A 198 -29.69 -23.65 8.90
CA VAL A 198 -28.33 -23.07 8.88
C VAL A 198 -27.41 -23.84 9.81
N ASP A 199 -26.27 -24.28 9.27
CA ASP A 199 -25.16 -24.83 10.04
C ASP A 199 -24.24 -23.70 10.52
N TYR A 200 -24.40 -23.30 11.77
CA TYR A 200 -23.64 -22.21 12.37
C TYR A 200 -23.20 -22.53 13.80
N LYS A 201 -21.94 -22.22 14.13
CA LYS A 201 -21.32 -22.40 15.47
C LYS A 201 -21.50 -23.81 16.09
N LYS A 202 -21.65 -24.85 15.26
CA LYS A 202 -21.91 -26.23 15.72
C LYS A 202 -23.21 -26.36 16.53
N ILE A 203 -24.22 -25.54 16.24
CA ILE A 203 -25.55 -25.68 16.85
C ILE A 203 -26.21 -26.94 16.27
N PRO A 204 -26.42 -28.00 17.08
CA PRO A 204 -26.73 -29.34 16.57
C PRO A 204 -28.07 -29.40 15.82
N ASP A 205 -29.02 -28.55 16.19
CA ASP A 205 -30.40 -28.60 15.67
C ASP A 205 -30.71 -27.51 14.65
N GLY A 206 -29.68 -26.85 14.10
CA GLY A 206 -29.84 -25.78 13.12
C GLY A 206 -30.06 -24.41 13.77
N TYR A 207 -29.29 -23.42 13.32
CA TYR A 207 -29.36 -22.06 13.84
C TYR A 207 -30.70 -21.40 13.47
N LEU A 208 -31.47 -21.03 14.50
CA LEU A 208 -32.73 -20.29 14.41
C LEU A 208 -33.79 -20.92 13.49
N PHE A 209 -33.85 -22.25 13.39
CA PHE A 209 -34.92 -22.88 12.62
C PHE A 209 -36.28 -22.65 13.30
N PRO A 210 -37.31 -22.12 12.60
CA PRO A 210 -38.53 -21.65 13.24
C PRO A 210 -39.28 -22.77 13.97
N LYS A 211 -39.88 -22.44 15.12
CA LYS A 211 -40.65 -23.38 15.94
C LYS A 211 -42.04 -23.66 15.35
N ARG A 212 -42.67 -22.71 14.66
CA ARG A 212 -43.99 -22.91 14.03
C ARG A 212 -44.05 -22.17 12.71
N PHE A 213 -44.47 -22.85 11.65
CA PHE A 213 -44.56 -22.25 10.32
C PHE A 213 -45.58 -22.98 9.43
N LYS A 214 -45.96 -22.36 8.33
CA LYS A 214 -46.75 -22.96 7.25
C LYS A 214 -46.10 -22.68 5.90
N VAL A 215 -46.35 -23.55 4.94
CA VAL A 215 -45.99 -23.32 3.54
C VAL A 215 -47.26 -23.22 2.71
N GLU A 216 -47.38 -22.11 1.99
CA GLU A 216 -48.53 -21.76 1.16
C GLU A 216 -48.11 -21.70 -0.31
N LEU A 217 -49.03 -22.06 -1.20
CA LEU A 217 -48.86 -21.99 -2.64
C LEU A 217 -49.99 -21.19 -3.27
N SER A 218 -49.67 -20.27 -4.19
CA SER A 218 -50.65 -19.44 -4.88
C SER A 218 -50.28 -19.20 -6.34
N ASN A 219 -51.28 -18.82 -7.14
CA ASN A 219 -51.09 -18.33 -8.50
C ASN A 219 -50.86 -16.81 -8.56
N THR A 220 -51.11 -16.08 -7.45
CA THR A 220 -50.95 -14.63 -7.37
C THR A 220 -49.95 -14.25 -6.26
N PRO A 221 -49.17 -13.17 -6.42
CA PRO A 221 -48.13 -12.77 -5.46
C PRO A 221 -48.71 -12.20 -4.14
N ASP A 222 -50.00 -11.90 -4.08
CA ASP A 222 -50.67 -11.41 -2.87
C ASP A 222 -51.16 -12.53 -1.93
N PHE A 223 -51.13 -13.78 -2.39
CA PHE A 223 -51.59 -14.97 -1.65
C PHE A 223 -53.01 -14.85 -1.07
N LYS A 224 -53.91 -14.03 -1.66
CA LYS A 224 -55.31 -13.94 -1.22
C LYS A 224 -56.06 -15.25 -1.40
N ASN A 225 -55.75 -15.96 -2.48
CA ASN A 225 -56.26 -17.29 -2.80
C ASN A 225 -55.07 -18.26 -2.82
N SER A 226 -54.65 -18.71 -1.65
CA SER A 226 -53.55 -19.67 -1.48
C SER A 226 -54.05 -21.00 -0.93
N SER A 227 -53.29 -22.06 -1.19
CA SER A 227 -53.48 -23.38 -0.59
C SER A 227 -52.33 -23.66 0.37
N VAL A 228 -52.64 -24.10 1.59
CA VAL A 228 -51.63 -24.53 2.56
C VAL A 228 -51.19 -25.94 2.20
N ILE A 229 -49.92 -26.09 1.83
CA ILE A 229 -49.33 -27.38 1.40
C ILE A 229 -48.42 -28.01 2.46
N ALA A 230 -48.06 -27.26 3.50
CA ALA A 230 -47.48 -27.76 4.74
C ALA A 230 -47.94 -26.91 5.92
N ASP A 231 -48.32 -27.52 7.04
CA ASP A 231 -48.80 -26.81 8.24
C ASP A 231 -48.15 -27.39 9.50
N GLU A 232 -47.13 -26.69 10.00
CA GLU A 232 -46.46 -26.97 11.27
C GLU A 232 -46.80 -25.88 12.31
N SER A 233 -47.98 -25.24 12.21
CA SER A 233 -48.31 -24.10 13.06
C SER A 233 -48.99 -24.46 14.38
N LYS A 234 -49.44 -25.71 14.55
CA LYS A 234 -50.27 -26.12 15.71
C LYS A 234 -49.47 -26.41 16.97
N GLN A 235 -48.24 -26.91 16.81
CA GLN A 235 -47.34 -27.26 17.91
C GLN A 235 -45.89 -26.91 17.54
N ASP A 236 -45.00 -26.78 18.53
CA ASP A 236 -43.60 -26.46 18.26
C ASP A 236 -42.93 -27.62 17.51
N TYR A 237 -42.43 -27.33 16.30
CA TYR A 237 -41.58 -28.20 15.52
C TYR A 237 -40.21 -28.31 16.18
N ILE A 238 -39.82 -29.54 16.52
CA ILE A 238 -38.52 -29.85 17.10
C ILE A 238 -37.57 -30.24 15.97
N LYS A 239 -36.75 -29.29 15.53
CA LYS A 239 -35.67 -29.58 14.58
C LYS A 239 -34.63 -30.46 15.28
N LYS A 240 -34.27 -31.58 14.65
CA LYS A 240 -33.17 -32.46 15.10
C LYS A 240 -32.10 -32.53 14.02
N GLY A 241 -30.85 -32.27 14.38
CA GLY A 241 -29.73 -32.33 13.42
C GLY A 241 -29.79 -31.25 12.33
N LEU A 242 -29.00 -31.43 11.26
CA LEU A 242 -28.94 -30.52 10.11
C LEU A 242 -29.70 -31.02 8.86
N ALA A 243 -30.37 -32.18 8.92
CA ALA A 243 -31.19 -32.66 7.79
C ALA A 243 -32.34 -31.67 7.47
N PRO A 244 -32.70 -31.44 6.20
CA PRO A 244 -33.79 -30.51 5.88
C PRO A 244 -35.13 -30.98 6.45
N TYR A 245 -36.03 -30.03 6.74
CA TYR A 245 -37.45 -30.35 6.83
C TYR A 245 -37.94 -30.73 5.43
N VAL A 246 -38.53 -31.92 5.29
CA VAL A 246 -39.03 -32.41 4.00
C VAL A 246 -40.54 -32.64 4.09
N LYS A 247 -41.29 -32.02 3.18
CA LYS A 247 -42.73 -32.26 3.02
C LYS A 247 -43.04 -32.73 1.61
N ASN A 248 -43.55 -33.95 1.49
CA ASN A 248 -44.18 -34.43 0.26
C ASN A 248 -45.59 -33.85 0.15
N VAL A 249 -45.95 -33.39 -1.04
CA VAL A 249 -47.23 -32.77 -1.36
C VAL A 249 -47.88 -33.56 -2.49
N THR A 250 -49.18 -33.84 -2.37
CA THR A 250 -49.99 -34.29 -3.50
C THR A 250 -49.93 -33.24 -4.62
N SER A 251 -49.93 -33.66 -5.89
CA SER A 251 -49.79 -32.77 -7.06
C SER A 251 -50.60 -31.49 -6.90
N THR A 252 -49.92 -30.37 -6.64
CA THR A 252 -50.54 -29.08 -6.40
C THR A 252 -49.87 -28.05 -7.28
N LYS A 253 -50.66 -27.35 -8.09
CA LYS A 253 -50.15 -26.37 -9.05
C LYS A 253 -50.12 -24.98 -8.44
N GLY A 254 -49.02 -24.26 -8.67
CA GLY A 254 -48.90 -22.85 -8.30
C GLY A 254 -47.60 -22.21 -8.75
N ARG A 255 -47.53 -20.89 -8.68
CA ARG A 255 -46.36 -20.10 -9.10
C ARG A 255 -45.59 -19.49 -7.94
N TYR A 256 -46.28 -19.05 -6.91
CA TYR A 256 -45.69 -18.39 -5.75
C TYR A 256 -45.76 -19.30 -4.55
N LEU A 257 -44.62 -19.59 -3.93
CA LEU A 257 -44.53 -20.35 -2.70
C LEU A 257 -44.13 -19.42 -1.55
N ARG A 258 -44.79 -19.50 -0.40
CA ARG A 258 -44.50 -18.66 0.78
C ARG A 258 -44.38 -19.50 2.03
N VAL A 259 -43.33 -19.29 2.80
CA VAL A 259 -43.18 -19.83 4.16
C VAL A 259 -43.57 -18.75 5.15
N VAL A 260 -44.69 -18.96 5.85
CA VAL A 260 -45.19 -18.09 6.90
C VAL A 260 -44.72 -18.62 8.24
N VAL A 261 -43.96 -17.81 9.00
CA VAL A 261 -43.49 -18.18 10.33
C VAL A 261 -44.49 -17.66 11.36
N ASN A 262 -44.94 -18.53 12.25
CA ASN A 262 -45.90 -18.23 13.32
C ASN A 262 -45.24 -18.14 14.71
N LYS A 263 -44.11 -18.82 14.91
CA LYS A 263 -43.31 -18.75 16.13
C LYS A 263 -41.83 -18.90 15.81
N LEU A 264 -41.05 -17.90 16.23
CA LEU A 264 -39.61 -17.79 16.03
C LEU A 264 -38.84 -18.68 17.00
N ASP A 265 -37.58 -18.95 16.67
CA ASP A 265 -36.66 -19.57 17.62
C ASP A 265 -35.89 -18.51 18.42
N LYS A 266 -35.35 -18.92 19.56
CA LYS A 266 -34.67 -18.03 20.51
C LYS A 266 -33.15 -18.14 20.33
N LEU A 267 -32.47 -17.00 20.15
CA LEU A 267 -31.02 -16.95 20.34
C LEU A 267 -30.70 -16.78 21.84
N GLU A 268 -31.32 -15.76 22.44
CA GLU A 268 -31.28 -15.44 23.86
C GLU A 268 -32.58 -14.71 24.25
N GLU A 269 -32.80 -14.49 25.54
CA GLU A 269 -34.04 -13.86 26.00
C GLU A 269 -34.20 -12.45 25.40
N GLY A 270 -35.37 -12.18 24.81
CA GLY A 270 -35.62 -10.93 24.08
C GLY A 270 -35.01 -10.84 22.67
N LYS A 271 -34.36 -11.90 22.16
CA LYS A 271 -33.86 -11.98 20.78
C LYS A 271 -34.37 -13.24 20.06
N TYR A 272 -35.44 -13.06 19.30
CA TYR A 272 -36.10 -14.11 18.53
C TYR A 272 -36.02 -13.82 17.04
N ALA A 273 -35.72 -14.84 16.23
CA ALA A 273 -35.62 -14.73 14.77
C ALA A 273 -35.84 -16.11 14.12
N PHE A 274 -35.87 -16.14 12.78
CA PHE A 274 -35.80 -17.40 12.03
C PHE A 274 -34.73 -17.34 10.95
N ALA A 275 -34.16 -18.50 10.62
CA ALA A 275 -33.21 -18.62 9.54
C ALA A 275 -33.42 -19.91 8.73
N PHE A 276 -33.12 -19.82 7.44
CA PHE A 276 -33.02 -20.95 6.53
C PHE A 276 -31.77 -20.80 5.70
N ALA A 277 -31.10 -21.92 5.43
CA ALA A 277 -29.93 -21.92 4.58
C ALA A 277 -30.30 -22.00 3.09
N GLU A 278 -31.35 -22.74 2.77
CA GLU A 278 -31.86 -22.97 1.41
C GLU A 278 -33.33 -23.41 1.48
N LEU A 279 -34.09 -23.11 0.43
CA LEU A 279 -35.44 -23.58 0.16
C LEU A 279 -35.49 -24.25 -1.22
N GLU A 280 -35.72 -25.56 -1.24
CA GLU A 280 -35.95 -26.29 -2.49
C GLU A 280 -37.43 -26.60 -2.69
N VAL A 281 -37.86 -26.53 -3.95
CA VAL A 281 -39.19 -26.92 -4.40
C VAL A 281 -39.01 -27.93 -5.52
N MET A 282 -39.48 -29.15 -5.33
CA MET A 282 -39.29 -30.24 -6.30
C MET A 282 -40.56 -30.48 -7.10
N ASN A 283 -40.41 -30.69 -8.40
CA ASN A 283 -41.51 -31.09 -9.28
C ASN A 283 -41.61 -32.61 -9.48
N ALA A 284 -42.52 -33.07 -10.35
CA ALA A 284 -42.72 -34.49 -10.66
C ALA A 284 -41.50 -35.22 -11.24
N ALA A 285 -40.54 -34.48 -11.81
CA ALA A 285 -39.28 -35.02 -12.32
C ALA A 285 -38.16 -34.98 -11.26
N SER A 286 -38.47 -34.69 -9.99
CA SER A 286 -37.49 -34.50 -8.91
C SER A 286 -36.46 -33.40 -9.21
N LYS A 287 -36.84 -32.38 -9.99
CA LYS A 287 -36.01 -31.21 -10.26
C LYS A 287 -36.32 -30.09 -9.28
N ASN A 288 -35.30 -29.47 -8.69
CA ASN A 288 -35.45 -28.23 -7.91
C ASN A 288 -35.82 -27.07 -8.85
N ILE A 289 -37.09 -26.66 -8.83
CA ILE A 289 -37.65 -25.57 -9.64
C ILE A 289 -37.54 -24.19 -8.95
N ALA A 290 -37.08 -24.15 -7.69
CA ALA A 290 -36.80 -22.90 -6.99
C ALA A 290 -35.38 -22.36 -7.26
N LEU A 291 -34.49 -23.15 -7.86
CA LEU A 291 -33.10 -22.75 -8.14
C LEU A 291 -33.01 -21.45 -8.96
N ASN A 292 -32.24 -20.48 -8.46
CA ASN A 292 -32.01 -19.13 -8.96
C ASN A 292 -33.29 -18.30 -9.18
N LYS A 293 -34.34 -18.57 -8.40
CA LYS A 293 -35.60 -17.84 -8.49
C LYS A 293 -35.63 -16.61 -7.59
N LYS A 294 -36.46 -15.64 -7.97
CA LYS A 294 -36.59 -14.39 -7.22
C LYS A 294 -37.27 -14.68 -5.89
N THR A 295 -36.69 -14.15 -4.82
CA THR A 295 -37.25 -14.23 -3.46
C THR A 295 -37.71 -12.86 -2.98
N THR A 296 -38.68 -12.86 -2.06
CA THR A 296 -39.27 -11.67 -1.44
C THR A 296 -39.59 -11.95 0.02
N THR A 297 -39.68 -10.93 0.86
CA THR A 297 -40.00 -11.08 2.27
C THR A 297 -40.75 -9.86 2.81
N ALA A 298 -41.62 -10.04 3.81
CA ALA A 298 -42.27 -8.95 4.54
C ALA A 298 -41.56 -8.56 5.84
N VAL A 299 -40.39 -9.13 6.11
CA VAL A 299 -39.65 -8.86 7.34
C VAL A 299 -38.56 -7.83 7.09
N SER A 300 -38.33 -6.98 8.08
CA SER A 300 -37.07 -6.26 8.16
C SER A 300 -35.94 -7.27 8.41
N TYR A 301 -34.78 -6.99 7.82
CA TYR A 301 -33.55 -7.74 8.03
C TYR A 301 -32.41 -6.72 8.16
N ASN A 302 -32.04 -6.43 9.40
CA ASN A 302 -30.95 -5.59 9.84
C ASN A 302 -29.86 -6.45 10.49
N LEU A 303 -28.64 -6.02 10.28
CA LEU A 303 -27.44 -6.82 10.46
C LEU A 303 -27.09 -6.91 11.95
N TYR A 304 -27.26 -8.09 12.55
CA TYR A 304 -26.59 -8.38 13.81
C TYR A 304 -25.06 -8.39 13.57
N PRO A 305 -24.26 -7.56 14.25
CA PRO A 305 -22.80 -7.62 14.16
C PRO A 305 -22.36 -9.00 14.72
N PRO A 306 -21.61 -9.82 13.95
CA PRO A 306 -20.45 -9.46 13.13
C PRO A 306 -20.52 -9.98 11.67
N PHE A 307 -21.69 -10.04 11.04
CA PHE A 307 -21.82 -10.67 9.71
C PHE A 307 -21.91 -9.67 8.56
N SER A 308 -21.42 -10.09 7.39
CA SER A 308 -21.48 -9.29 6.18
C SER A 308 -22.86 -9.28 5.53
N TYR A 309 -23.24 -8.12 4.99
CA TYR A 309 -24.54 -7.86 4.34
C TYR A 309 -24.89 -8.87 3.22
N GLU A 310 -23.88 -9.41 2.54
CA GLU A 310 -24.06 -10.26 1.36
C GLU A 310 -24.38 -11.74 1.69
N ASN A 311 -24.30 -12.10 2.98
CA ASN A 311 -24.44 -13.48 3.44
C ASN A 311 -25.84 -13.83 3.94
N TRP A 312 -26.72 -12.86 4.19
CA TRP A 312 -28.05 -13.09 4.78
C TRP A 312 -29.18 -12.51 3.92
N LEU A 313 -29.10 -12.73 2.62
CA LEU A 313 -30.02 -12.14 1.66
C LEU A 313 -31.13 -13.13 1.30
N PRO A 314 -32.37 -12.67 1.07
CA PRO A 314 -33.45 -13.55 0.60
C PRO A 314 -33.05 -14.36 -0.63
N GLU A 315 -32.23 -13.83 -1.53
CA GLU A 315 -31.82 -14.48 -2.79
C GLU A 315 -30.97 -15.73 -2.54
N LYS A 316 -30.32 -15.84 -1.38
CA LYS A 316 -29.53 -17.00 -0.95
C LYS A 316 -30.38 -18.23 -0.66
N LEU A 317 -31.68 -18.06 -0.44
CA LEU A 317 -32.59 -19.18 -0.21
C LEU A 317 -32.74 -20.10 -1.42
N THR A 318 -32.29 -19.67 -2.59
CA THR A 318 -32.54 -20.36 -3.86
C THR A 318 -31.29 -20.46 -4.71
N ASP A 319 -30.11 -20.15 -4.18
CA ASP A 319 -28.89 -20.04 -4.98
C ASP A 319 -28.24 -21.41 -5.26
N GLY A 320 -28.72 -22.47 -4.59
CA GLY A 320 -28.25 -23.84 -4.77
C GLY A 320 -26.88 -24.10 -4.19
N PHE A 321 -26.35 -23.20 -3.36
CA PHE A 321 -25.03 -23.35 -2.76
C PHE A 321 -25.06 -24.13 -1.44
N TYR A 322 -26.23 -24.37 -0.81
CA TYR A 322 -26.24 -25.09 0.48
C TYR A 322 -25.67 -26.51 0.42
N LYS A 323 -24.79 -26.83 1.38
CA LYS A 323 -24.32 -28.18 1.67
C LYS A 323 -24.21 -28.41 3.17
N SER A 324 -24.82 -29.48 3.66
CA SER A 324 -24.64 -29.93 5.04
C SER A 324 -23.22 -30.50 5.22
N ASN A 325 -22.47 -30.04 6.22
CA ASN A 325 -21.19 -30.61 6.64
C ASN A 325 -21.31 -31.24 8.03
N PRO A 326 -21.92 -32.44 8.15
CA PRO A 326 -22.19 -33.06 9.45
C PRO A 326 -20.93 -33.39 10.28
N ASP A 327 -19.74 -33.42 9.67
CA ASP A 327 -18.49 -33.83 10.31
C ASP A 327 -17.54 -32.67 10.67
N HIS A 328 -17.82 -31.43 10.25
CA HIS A 328 -17.01 -30.23 10.51
C HIS A 328 -15.49 -30.35 10.16
N LYS A 329 -15.10 -31.18 9.19
CA LYS A 329 -13.67 -31.36 8.80
C LYS A 329 -13.18 -30.26 7.87
N SER A 330 -12.26 -29.40 8.31
CA SER A 330 -11.64 -28.35 7.48
C SER A 330 -11.02 -28.91 6.19
N PHE A 331 -11.38 -28.33 5.04
CA PHE A 331 -10.74 -28.62 3.77
C PHE A 331 -9.56 -27.68 3.53
N SER A 332 -8.35 -28.21 3.41
CA SER A 332 -7.16 -27.45 3.00
C SER A 332 -6.63 -28.00 1.69
N LEU A 333 -6.63 -27.19 0.62
CA LEU A 333 -5.91 -27.54 -0.60
C LEU A 333 -4.41 -27.36 -0.38
N PRO A 334 -3.58 -28.38 -0.64
CA PRO A 334 -2.13 -28.21 -0.59
C PRO A 334 -1.69 -27.20 -1.65
N ILE A 335 -0.65 -26.43 -1.33
CA ILE A 335 0.00 -25.55 -2.31
C ILE A 335 0.64 -26.44 -3.39
N PRO A 336 0.23 -26.32 -4.66
CA PRO A 336 0.78 -27.14 -5.73
C PRO A 336 2.21 -26.72 -6.09
N PRO A 337 3.05 -27.64 -6.61
CA PRO A 337 4.36 -27.28 -7.18
C PRO A 337 4.24 -26.17 -8.23
N SER A 338 5.27 -25.32 -8.32
CA SER A 338 5.40 -24.30 -9.37
C SER A 338 5.60 -24.99 -10.72
N PRO A 339 4.72 -24.75 -11.71
CA PRO A 339 4.89 -25.33 -13.02
C PRO A 339 5.98 -24.61 -13.80
N LEU A 340 6.64 -25.34 -14.71
CA LEU A 340 7.44 -24.76 -15.79
C LEU A 340 6.59 -24.70 -17.06
N LEU A 341 6.50 -23.53 -17.68
CA LEU A 341 5.85 -23.33 -18.98
C LEU A 341 6.91 -23.00 -20.01
N ARG A 342 6.87 -23.61 -21.20
CA ARG A 342 7.82 -23.30 -22.29
C ARG A 342 7.16 -23.25 -23.66
N LYS A 343 7.76 -22.47 -24.56
CA LYS A 343 7.46 -22.46 -26.00
C LYS A 343 8.73 -22.18 -26.81
N THR A 344 8.91 -22.95 -27.87
CA THR A 344 9.93 -22.69 -28.89
C THR A 344 9.31 -21.95 -30.08
N PHE A 345 10.08 -21.10 -30.74
CA PHE A 345 9.67 -20.41 -31.97
C PHE A 345 10.89 -20.02 -32.80
N THR A 346 10.71 -19.83 -34.10
CA THR A 346 11.81 -19.54 -35.02
C THR A 346 11.71 -18.12 -35.56
N LEU A 347 12.83 -17.40 -35.52
CA LEU A 347 12.98 -16.08 -36.12
C LEU A 347 13.90 -16.18 -37.34
N HIS A 348 13.37 -15.88 -38.52
CA HIS A 348 14.14 -15.89 -39.77
C HIS A 348 14.75 -14.53 -40.13
N LYS A 349 14.28 -13.46 -39.46
CA LYS A 349 14.67 -12.08 -39.72
C LYS A 349 15.41 -11.50 -38.53
N LYS A 350 16.32 -10.56 -38.81
CA LYS A 350 17.07 -9.85 -37.77
C LYS A 350 16.16 -8.90 -36.99
N VAL A 351 16.19 -9.03 -35.67
CA VAL A 351 15.38 -8.25 -34.74
C VAL A 351 16.00 -6.87 -34.55
N LYS A 352 15.18 -5.81 -34.72
CA LYS A 352 15.53 -4.43 -34.37
C LYS A 352 15.12 -4.09 -32.94
N LYS A 353 13.96 -4.59 -32.51
CA LYS A 353 13.40 -4.36 -31.17
C LYS A 353 12.48 -5.51 -30.79
N ALA A 354 12.51 -5.92 -29.53
CA ALA A 354 11.53 -6.85 -28.98
C ALA A 354 11.08 -6.43 -27.57
N THR A 355 9.77 -6.47 -27.35
CA THR A 355 9.15 -6.05 -26.09
C THR A 355 8.17 -7.11 -25.61
N LEU A 356 8.39 -7.62 -24.40
CA LEU A 356 7.52 -8.59 -23.75
C LEU A 356 6.58 -7.86 -22.79
N TYR A 357 5.28 -8.09 -22.94
CA TYR A 357 4.23 -7.72 -21.98
C TYR A 357 3.81 -8.98 -21.23
N ALA A 358 3.86 -8.99 -19.90
CA ALA A 358 3.52 -10.18 -19.11
C ALA A 358 2.80 -9.85 -17.80
N SER A 359 1.95 -10.78 -17.36
CA SER A 359 1.24 -10.72 -16.09
C SER A 359 0.87 -12.14 -15.64
N ALA A 360 0.45 -12.28 -14.38
CA ALA A 360 -0.05 -13.54 -13.84
C ALA A 360 -1.25 -13.33 -12.90
N LEU A 361 -2.12 -14.33 -12.85
CA LEU A 361 -2.94 -14.61 -11.67
C LEU A 361 -2.09 -15.48 -10.76
N GLY A 362 -1.40 -14.85 -9.82
CA GLY A 362 -0.31 -15.45 -9.05
C GLY A 362 0.96 -14.61 -9.14
N LEU A 363 2.12 -15.23 -8.94
CA LEU A 363 3.42 -14.64 -9.27
C LEU A 363 4.01 -15.32 -10.49
N TYR A 364 4.92 -14.63 -11.19
CA TYR A 364 5.70 -15.21 -12.27
C TYR A 364 7.15 -14.75 -12.32
N GLU A 365 7.99 -15.61 -12.90
CA GLU A 365 9.30 -15.25 -13.44
C GLU A 365 9.35 -15.69 -14.90
N PHE A 366 9.66 -14.76 -15.81
CA PHE A 366 9.68 -15.00 -17.25
C PHE A 366 11.12 -14.95 -17.76
N SER A 367 11.47 -15.83 -18.70
CA SER A 367 12.80 -15.92 -19.31
C SER A 367 12.71 -16.08 -20.82
N VAL A 368 13.71 -15.54 -21.51
CA VAL A 368 13.92 -15.66 -22.97
C VAL A 368 15.34 -16.16 -23.20
N ASN A 369 15.49 -17.32 -23.84
CA ASN A 369 16.78 -17.97 -24.13
C ASN A 369 17.71 -18.06 -22.90
N GLY A 370 17.17 -18.47 -21.75
CA GLY A 370 17.93 -18.64 -20.51
C GLY A 370 18.15 -17.35 -19.71
N LYS A 371 17.81 -16.17 -20.25
CA LYS A 371 17.92 -14.88 -19.54
C LYS A 371 16.58 -14.48 -18.96
N LYS A 372 16.53 -14.16 -17.66
CA LYS A 372 15.36 -13.56 -16.99
C LYS A 372 14.97 -12.24 -17.66
N ALA A 373 13.68 -12.01 -17.85
CA ALA A 373 13.15 -10.75 -18.33
C ALA A 373 13.16 -9.72 -17.19
N GLY A 374 13.95 -8.66 -17.36
CA GLY A 374 14.09 -7.59 -16.35
C GLY A 374 14.79 -8.04 -15.07
N THR A 375 14.70 -7.20 -14.04
CA THR A 375 15.34 -7.42 -12.73
C THR A 375 14.37 -7.42 -11.56
N GLN A 376 13.09 -7.16 -11.82
CA GLN A 376 12.04 -7.24 -10.82
C GLN A 376 11.80 -8.68 -10.33
N VAL A 377 11.30 -8.76 -9.11
CA VAL A 377 10.92 -10.01 -8.41
C VAL A 377 9.48 -9.87 -7.92
N LEU A 378 8.82 -10.99 -7.64
CA LEU A 378 7.44 -11.01 -7.12
C LEU A 378 6.41 -10.27 -8.02
N ALA A 379 6.63 -10.27 -9.35
CA ALA A 379 5.67 -9.74 -10.31
C ALA A 379 4.43 -10.65 -10.41
N PRO A 380 3.20 -10.11 -10.61
CA PRO A 380 2.86 -8.73 -10.93
C PRO A 380 2.47 -7.86 -9.74
N GLU A 381 2.88 -8.25 -8.52
CA GLU A 381 2.58 -7.56 -7.26
C GLU A 381 1.12 -7.66 -6.79
N TRP A 382 0.76 -6.99 -5.69
CA TRP A 382 -0.57 -7.12 -5.09
C TRP A 382 -1.50 -5.96 -5.48
N THR A 383 -2.65 -6.32 -6.04
CA THR A 383 -3.81 -5.46 -6.29
C THR A 383 -5.08 -6.21 -5.90
N ASP A 384 -6.24 -5.54 -5.86
CA ASP A 384 -7.50 -6.28 -5.84
C ASP A 384 -7.70 -6.97 -7.21
N TYR A 385 -7.39 -8.28 -7.28
CA TYR A 385 -7.50 -9.09 -8.48
C TYR A 385 -8.96 -9.27 -8.98
N HIS A 386 -9.98 -8.88 -8.20
CA HIS A 386 -11.35 -8.80 -8.69
C HIS A 386 -11.58 -7.55 -9.54
N LYS A 387 -10.79 -6.49 -9.34
CA LYS A 387 -10.91 -5.20 -10.04
C LYS A 387 -9.88 -5.06 -11.16
N ARG A 388 -8.61 -5.34 -10.86
CA ARG A 388 -7.49 -5.15 -11.79
C ARG A 388 -6.31 -6.06 -11.47
N VAL A 389 -5.48 -6.30 -12.50
CA VAL A 389 -4.20 -7.00 -12.38
C VAL A 389 -3.14 -6.18 -13.12
N GLN A 390 -1.97 -5.98 -12.50
CA GLN A 390 -0.89 -5.25 -13.18
C GLN A 390 -0.22 -6.12 -14.24
N TYR A 391 0.26 -5.52 -15.31
CA TYR A 391 1.21 -6.15 -16.22
C TYR A 391 2.50 -5.36 -16.29
N GLN A 392 3.60 -6.07 -16.53
CA GLN A 392 4.94 -5.52 -16.69
C GLN A 392 5.31 -5.52 -18.17
N THR A 393 6.21 -4.60 -18.51
CA THR A 393 6.78 -4.49 -19.86
C THR A 393 8.29 -4.60 -19.79
N TYR A 394 8.86 -5.44 -20.63
CA TYR A 394 10.29 -5.76 -20.64
C TYR A 394 10.86 -5.52 -22.03
N ASP A 395 12.02 -4.87 -22.09
CA ASP A 395 12.86 -4.91 -23.28
C ASP A 395 13.65 -6.22 -23.28
N VAL A 396 13.42 -7.07 -24.27
CA VAL A 396 14.08 -8.38 -24.42
C VAL A 396 14.81 -8.49 -25.75
N THR A 397 15.11 -7.35 -26.38
CA THR A 397 15.75 -7.27 -27.70
C THR A 397 17.05 -8.08 -27.74
N GLU A 398 17.92 -7.90 -26.75
CA GLU A 398 19.23 -8.56 -26.64
C GLU A 398 19.17 -10.02 -26.15
N SER A 399 17.98 -10.50 -25.79
CA SER A 399 17.77 -11.89 -25.40
C SER A 399 17.42 -12.77 -26.60
N LEU A 400 16.97 -12.19 -27.72
CA LEU A 400 16.60 -12.93 -28.93
C LEU A 400 17.80 -13.15 -29.86
N LYS A 401 17.73 -14.22 -30.66
CA LYS A 401 18.71 -14.58 -31.68
C LYS A 401 18.04 -14.99 -32.98
N SER A 402 18.80 -15.02 -34.07
CA SER A 402 18.35 -15.65 -35.32
C SER A 402 18.18 -17.16 -35.13
N GLY A 403 17.20 -17.76 -35.80
CA GLY A 403 16.86 -19.18 -35.67
C GLY A 403 15.93 -19.46 -34.49
N VAL A 404 16.11 -20.61 -33.85
CA VAL A 404 15.22 -21.10 -32.78
C VAL A 404 15.48 -20.35 -31.47
N ASN A 405 14.41 -19.84 -30.90
CA ASN A 405 14.35 -19.14 -29.62
C ASN A 405 13.41 -19.90 -28.67
N VAL A 406 13.61 -19.70 -27.36
CA VAL A 406 12.80 -20.29 -26.31
C VAL A 406 12.30 -19.21 -25.38
N MET A 407 11.01 -19.26 -25.06
CA MET A 407 10.41 -18.53 -23.96
C MET A 407 10.02 -19.54 -22.88
N GLY A 408 10.24 -19.17 -21.61
CA GLY A 408 9.83 -19.99 -20.49
C GLY A 408 9.39 -19.15 -19.29
N ALA A 409 8.53 -19.72 -18.45
CA ALA A 409 8.04 -19.06 -17.25
C ALA A 409 7.83 -20.05 -16.10
N MET A 410 7.99 -19.56 -14.87
CA MET A 410 7.57 -20.23 -13.63
C MET A 410 6.39 -19.47 -13.02
N LEU A 411 5.49 -20.17 -12.32
CA LEU A 411 4.33 -19.57 -11.64
C LEU A 411 4.24 -19.96 -10.16
N ALA A 412 3.82 -19.04 -9.31
CA ALA A 412 3.50 -19.35 -7.91
C ALA A 412 2.17 -18.70 -7.48
N ASP A 413 1.67 -19.09 -6.31
CA ASP A 413 0.35 -18.66 -5.83
C ASP A 413 0.29 -17.16 -5.52
N GLY A 414 1.35 -16.59 -4.95
CA GLY A 414 1.40 -15.19 -4.55
C GLY A 414 0.23 -14.77 -3.66
N TRP A 415 -0.16 -13.49 -3.76
CA TRP A 415 -1.37 -12.97 -3.12
C TRP A 415 -2.66 -13.45 -3.80
N TYR A 416 -2.60 -13.88 -5.06
CA TYR A 416 -3.79 -14.29 -5.81
C TYR A 416 -4.41 -15.57 -5.25
N ALA A 417 -3.61 -16.64 -5.21
CA ALA A 417 -4.03 -17.95 -4.74
C ALA A 417 -3.48 -18.29 -3.36
N GLY A 418 -2.49 -17.56 -2.83
CA GLY A 418 -1.94 -17.86 -1.50
C GLY A 418 -2.91 -17.50 -0.37
N SER A 419 -2.51 -17.84 0.85
CA SER A 419 -3.15 -17.35 2.06
C SER A 419 -2.86 -15.86 2.25
N ILE A 420 -3.78 -15.17 2.90
CA ILE A 420 -3.60 -13.80 3.38
C ILE A 420 -4.03 -13.82 4.88
N PHE A 421 -3.35 -13.06 5.74
CA PHE A 421 -3.49 -13.12 7.21
C PHE A 421 -3.30 -14.53 7.82
N SER A 422 -3.71 -14.71 9.07
CA SER A 422 -3.75 -15.99 9.80
C SER A 422 -4.80 -16.97 9.29
N HIS A 423 -5.44 -16.71 8.13
CA HIS A 423 -6.36 -17.67 7.54
C HIS A 423 -5.54 -18.70 6.75
N PRO A 424 -5.52 -19.99 7.15
CA PRO A 424 -4.63 -20.98 6.57
C PRO A 424 -5.01 -21.38 5.14
N ASP A 425 -6.15 -20.92 4.64
CA ASP A 425 -6.75 -21.42 3.42
C ASP A 425 -6.20 -20.68 2.19
N ARG A 426 -5.67 -21.47 1.25
CA ARG A 426 -5.34 -21.07 -0.12
C ARG A 426 -6.61 -20.54 -0.81
N GLY A 427 -6.48 -19.64 -1.78
CA GLY A 427 -7.56 -19.24 -2.69
C GLY A 427 -8.13 -17.84 -2.47
N SER A 428 -7.33 -16.89 -1.97
CA SER A 428 -7.78 -15.54 -1.62
C SER A 428 -8.60 -14.83 -2.71
N TYR A 429 -8.20 -14.96 -3.98
CA TYR A 429 -8.93 -14.41 -5.14
C TYR A 429 -9.34 -15.48 -6.16
N GLY A 430 -8.73 -16.66 -6.07
CA GLY A 430 -8.96 -17.83 -6.91
C GLY A 430 -7.86 -18.86 -6.74
N PHE A 431 -8.05 -20.08 -7.25
CA PHE A 431 -7.12 -21.20 -7.03
C PHE A 431 -6.16 -21.43 -8.19
N ASP A 432 -6.53 -20.99 -9.38
CA ASP A 432 -5.85 -21.39 -10.60
C ASP A 432 -4.82 -20.35 -11.04
N ARG A 433 -3.55 -20.75 -10.95
CA ARG A 433 -2.45 -19.92 -11.46
C ARG A 433 -2.54 -19.82 -12.98
N ARG A 434 -2.44 -18.59 -13.50
CA ARG A 434 -2.54 -18.31 -14.93
C ARG A 434 -1.49 -17.30 -15.36
N LEU A 435 -0.87 -17.54 -16.51
CA LEU A 435 0.08 -16.66 -17.17
C LEU A 435 -0.57 -16.01 -18.38
N ILE A 436 -0.29 -14.73 -18.62
CA ILE A 436 -0.51 -14.10 -19.92
C ILE A 436 0.79 -13.42 -20.37
N GLY A 437 1.19 -13.63 -21.62
CA GLY A 437 2.43 -13.11 -22.16
C GLY A 437 2.35 -12.84 -23.66
N GLN A 438 2.81 -11.66 -24.07
CA GLN A 438 2.82 -11.21 -25.46
C GLN A 438 4.16 -10.56 -25.79
N LEU A 439 4.94 -11.19 -26.66
CA LEU A 439 6.18 -10.67 -27.23
C LEU A 439 5.88 -9.99 -28.56
N GLU A 440 6.15 -8.69 -28.65
CA GLU A 440 6.06 -7.89 -29.87
C GLU A 440 7.46 -7.70 -30.45
N ILE A 441 7.63 -7.94 -31.76
CA ILE A 441 8.91 -7.87 -32.45
C ILE A 441 8.81 -6.90 -33.61
N VAL A 442 9.81 -6.04 -33.75
CA VAL A 442 10.05 -5.22 -34.93
C VAL A 442 11.37 -5.68 -35.54
N TYR A 443 11.35 -6.01 -36.83
CA TYR A 443 12.54 -6.44 -37.57
C TYR A 443 13.25 -5.26 -38.24
N GLU A 444 14.50 -5.46 -38.67
CA GLU A 444 15.29 -4.41 -39.36
C GLU A 444 14.68 -3.97 -40.69
N ASP A 445 13.93 -4.85 -41.37
CA ASP A 445 13.20 -4.54 -42.60
C ASP A 445 11.87 -3.78 -42.37
N GLY A 446 11.56 -3.44 -41.12
CA GLY A 446 10.35 -2.71 -40.72
C GLY A 446 9.10 -3.58 -40.54
N THR A 447 9.15 -4.87 -40.90
CA THR A 447 8.04 -5.80 -40.62
C THR A 447 7.91 -6.10 -39.13
N LYS A 448 6.73 -6.56 -38.70
CA LYS A 448 6.42 -6.85 -37.30
C LYS A 448 6.09 -8.33 -37.11
N GLY A 449 6.46 -8.88 -35.97
CA GLY A 449 6.13 -10.24 -35.55
C GLY A 449 5.57 -10.25 -34.13
N GLN A 450 4.88 -11.33 -33.78
CA GLN A 450 4.31 -11.49 -32.44
C GLN A 450 4.40 -12.96 -32.01
N ILE A 451 4.74 -13.19 -30.75
CA ILE A 451 4.67 -14.51 -30.10
C ILE A 451 3.83 -14.36 -28.83
N VAL A 452 2.83 -15.22 -28.66
CA VAL A 452 1.86 -15.11 -27.55
C VAL A 452 1.76 -16.38 -26.72
N THR A 453 1.25 -16.24 -25.49
CA THR A 453 0.67 -17.33 -24.71
C THR A 453 -0.61 -17.83 -25.37
N ASP A 454 -0.64 -19.12 -25.70
CA ASP A 454 -1.70 -19.82 -26.42
C ASP A 454 -1.56 -21.35 -26.19
N GLY A 455 -2.40 -22.15 -26.86
CA GLY A 455 -2.41 -23.60 -26.70
C GLY A 455 -1.17 -24.34 -27.24
N SER A 456 -0.22 -23.66 -27.89
CA SER A 456 1.03 -24.29 -28.36
C SER A 456 2.13 -24.35 -27.28
N TRP A 457 1.91 -23.70 -26.13
CA TRP A 457 2.81 -23.82 -24.99
C TRP A 457 2.71 -25.21 -24.36
N LYS A 458 3.83 -25.64 -23.77
CA LYS A 458 3.91 -26.88 -23.01
C LYS A 458 4.22 -26.61 -21.54
N LEU A 459 3.88 -27.59 -20.71
CA LEU A 459 3.81 -27.52 -19.27
C LEU A 459 4.47 -28.74 -18.64
N LEU A 460 5.40 -28.50 -17.72
CA LEU A 460 5.79 -29.45 -16.69
C LEU A 460 5.13 -29.01 -15.38
N GLU A 461 4.13 -29.77 -14.94
CA GLU A 461 3.32 -29.41 -13.78
C GLU A 461 4.08 -29.53 -12.45
N ASN A 462 4.88 -30.58 -12.30
CA ASN A 462 5.73 -30.83 -11.13
C ASN A 462 7.13 -30.21 -11.33
N GLY A 463 7.23 -28.88 -11.24
CA GLY A 463 8.51 -28.18 -11.37
C GLY A 463 9.35 -28.17 -10.08
N PRO A 464 10.56 -27.59 -10.11
CA PRO A 464 11.54 -27.69 -9.01
C PRO A 464 11.12 -26.98 -7.72
N ILE A 465 10.31 -25.91 -7.81
CA ILE A 465 9.74 -25.28 -6.62
C ILE A 465 8.52 -26.10 -6.22
N GLN A 466 8.69 -26.96 -5.22
CA GLN A 466 7.65 -27.86 -4.74
C GLN A 466 6.58 -27.14 -3.91
N ARG A 467 6.94 -26.00 -3.31
CA ARG A 467 6.04 -25.13 -2.58
C ARG A 467 6.59 -23.70 -2.59
N ALA A 468 5.71 -22.71 -2.76
CA ALA A 468 6.05 -21.31 -2.53
C ALA A 468 4.87 -20.59 -1.87
N SER A 469 5.12 -20.04 -0.69
CA SER A 469 4.20 -19.20 0.06
C SER A 469 4.92 -17.95 0.52
N LEU A 470 4.24 -16.80 0.42
CA LEU A 470 4.78 -15.54 0.91
C LEU A 470 5.01 -15.57 2.42
N PHE A 471 4.22 -16.35 3.19
CA PHE A 471 4.39 -16.47 4.64
C PHE A 471 5.26 -17.65 5.06
N ASP A 472 5.07 -18.81 4.43
CA ASP A 472 5.70 -20.05 4.91
C ASP A 472 7.10 -20.30 4.33
N GLY A 473 7.43 -19.69 3.19
CA GLY A 473 8.70 -19.88 2.48
C GLY A 473 8.62 -20.72 1.21
N GLU A 474 9.79 -21.06 0.67
CA GLU A 474 9.97 -21.75 -0.61
C GLU A 474 10.73 -23.07 -0.45
N PHE A 475 10.18 -24.15 -0.99
CA PHE A 475 10.82 -25.48 -1.00
C PHE A 475 11.27 -25.78 -2.43
N PHE A 476 12.57 -25.82 -2.66
CA PHE A 476 13.18 -26.01 -3.96
C PHE A 476 13.93 -27.33 -4.02
N ASN A 477 13.57 -28.20 -4.97
CA ASN A 477 14.29 -29.42 -5.28
C ASN A 477 15.06 -29.26 -6.58
N ALA A 478 16.38 -29.09 -6.49
CA ALA A 478 17.25 -28.90 -7.64
C ALA A 478 17.35 -30.13 -8.54
N GLY A 479 17.11 -31.34 -8.01
CA GLY A 479 17.05 -32.57 -8.80
C GLY A 479 15.85 -32.62 -9.76
N LEU A 480 14.83 -31.79 -9.54
CA LEU A 480 13.64 -31.70 -10.41
C LEU A 480 13.73 -30.58 -11.46
N LEU A 481 14.77 -29.75 -11.44
CA LEU A 481 14.96 -28.72 -12.47
C LEU A 481 15.55 -29.39 -13.72
N PRO A 482 14.80 -29.46 -14.85
CA PRO A 482 15.34 -30.12 -16.03
C PRO A 482 16.50 -29.31 -16.59
N GLU A 483 17.63 -29.97 -16.79
CA GLU A 483 18.84 -29.31 -17.28
C GLU A 483 18.56 -28.66 -18.64
N ARG A 484 19.01 -27.42 -18.82
CA ARG A 484 18.91 -26.70 -20.10
C ARG A 484 17.48 -26.56 -20.65
N TRP A 485 16.41 -26.63 -19.84
CA TRP A 485 15.00 -26.53 -20.32
C TRP A 485 14.67 -25.25 -21.12
N LEU A 486 15.45 -24.18 -20.91
CA LEU A 486 15.39 -22.91 -21.65
C LEU A 486 16.27 -22.87 -22.91
N HIS A 487 16.92 -23.97 -23.29
CA HIS A 487 17.69 -24.08 -24.54
C HIS A 487 16.83 -24.63 -25.68
N ALA A 488 17.19 -24.23 -26.90
CA ALA A 488 16.46 -24.57 -28.13
C ALA A 488 16.46 -26.07 -28.44
N ASP A 489 17.50 -26.79 -28.01
CA ASP A 489 17.69 -28.22 -28.24
C ASP A 489 17.11 -29.12 -27.14
N PHE A 490 16.43 -28.54 -26.13
CA PHE A 490 15.78 -29.31 -25.09
C PHE A 490 14.55 -30.06 -25.62
N ASP A 491 14.52 -31.38 -25.40
CA ASP A 491 13.39 -32.25 -25.71
C ASP A 491 12.28 -32.13 -24.66
N ASP A 492 11.15 -31.55 -25.07
CA ASP A 492 9.94 -31.43 -24.27
C ASP A 492 8.79 -32.29 -24.82
N SER A 493 9.11 -33.36 -25.54
CA SER A 493 8.12 -34.34 -26.04
C SER A 493 7.26 -34.92 -24.93
N GLN A 494 7.81 -35.06 -23.71
CA GLN A 494 7.11 -35.57 -22.53
C GLN A 494 6.33 -34.50 -21.74
N TRP A 495 6.43 -33.22 -22.10
CA TRP A 495 5.69 -32.16 -21.43
C TRP A 495 4.24 -32.13 -21.90
N LYS A 496 3.32 -31.84 -20.98
CA LYS A 496 1.89 -31.77 -21.28
C LYS A 496 1.56 -30.48 -22.04
N PRO A 497 0.49 -30.43 -22.85
CA PRO A 497 -0.03 -29.16 -23.34
C PRO A 497 -0.54 -28.30 -22.17
N VAL A 498 -0.47 -26.97 -22.31
CA VAL A 498 -1.12 -26.05 -21.36
C VAL A 498 -2.64 -26.05 -21.54
N THR A 499 -3.36 -25.66 -20.49
CA THR A 499 -4.78 -25.30 -20.58
C THR A 499 -4.89 -23.82 -20.94
N VAL A 500 -5.68 -23.51 -21.98
CA VAL A 500 -6.07 -22.13 -22.33
C VAL A 500 -7.39 -21.81 -21.66
N ASP A 501 -7.45 -20.68 -20.94
CA ASP A 501 -8.65 -20.25 -20.24
C ASP A 501 -9.26 -19.00 -20.88
N PRO A 502 -10.27 -19.16 -21.75
CA PRO A 502 -10.91 -18.03 -22.42
C PRO A 502 -11.92 -17.29 -21.52
N THR A 503 -12.26 -17.83 -20.35
CA THR A 503 -13.30 -17.28 -19.47
C THR A 503 -12.80 -16.11 -18.62
N ILE A 504 -11.48 -16.01 -18.45
CA ILE A 504 -10.84 -14.97 -17.65
C ILE A 504 -11.01 -13.60 -18.32
N ALA A 505 -11.89 -12.79 -17.75
CA ALA A 505 -12.13 -11.40 -18.12
C ALA A 505 -11.58 -10.43 -17.07
N LYS A 506 -10.25 -10.33 -16.98
CA LYS A 506 -9.56 -9.41 -16.04
C LYS A 506 -9.23 -8.07 -16.69
N THR A 507 -9.33 -6.99 -15.92
CA THR A 507 -8.82 -5.68 -16.31
C THR A 507 -7.31 -5.65 -16.11
N LEU A 508 -6.55 -5.59 -17.19
CA LEU A 508 -5.10 -5.42 -17.14
C LEU A 508 -4.75 -3.93 -17.13
N SER A 509 -3.90 -3.51 -16.20
CA SER A 509 -3.35 -2.15 -16.14
C SER A 509 -1.84 -2.18 -16.14
N ALA A 510 -1.19 -1.22 -16.78
CA ALA A 510 0.26 -1.11 -16.71
C ALA A 510 0.71 -0.87 -15.26
N GLN A 511 1.87 -1.42 -14.89
CA GLN A 511 2.51 -1.06 -13.62
C GLN A 511 2.98 0.40 -13.67
N LEU A 512 2.49 1.20 -12.72
CA LEU A 512 2.78 2.64 -12.59
C LEU A 512 3.43 2.99 -11.24
N ASN A 513 4.05 2.00 -10.58
CA ASN A 513 4.87 2.16 -9.39
C ASN A 513 6.27 1.60 -9.63
N GLU A 514 7.21 1.94 -8.75
CA GLU A 514 8.51 1.30 -8.72
C GLU A 514 8.36 -0.20 -8.47
N PRO A 515 8.97 -1.07 -9.29
CA PRO A 515 8.84 -2.50 -9.12
C PRO A 515 9.57 -3.00 -7.89
N ILE A 516 9.10 -4.12 -7.32
CA ILE A 516 9.85 -4.85 -6.30
C ILE A 516 11.15 -5.41 -6.91
N LYS A 517 12.30 -5.09 -6.29
CA LYS A 517 13.65 -5.51 -6.70
C LYS A 517 14.48 -5.87 -5.48
N ILE A 518 15.61 -6.54 -5.72
CA ILE A 518 16.73 -6.54 -4.77
C ILE A 518 17.35 -5.14 -4.81
N ILE A 519 17.17 -4.35 -3.77
CA ILE A 519 17.63 -2.96 -3.68
C ILE A 519 19.03 -2.84 -3.07
N GLN A 520 19.45 -3.85 -2.31
CA GLN A 520 20.74 -3.88 -1.64
C GLN A 520 21.13 -5.33 -1.30
N GLU A 521 22.43 -5.62 -1.32
CA GLU A 521 22.99 -6.85 -0.77
C GLU A 521 23.76 -6.52 0.52
N ILE A 522 23.59 -7.34 1.56
CA ILE A 522 24.31 -7.20 2.83
C ILE A 522 24.98 -8.50 3.23
N ARG A 523 26.13 -8.39 3.89
CA ARG A 523 26.89 -9.54 4.40
C ARG A 523 26.59 -9.73 5.88
N PRO A 524 26.49 -10.98 6.36
CA PRO A 524 26.43 -11.24 7.80
C PRO A 524 27.62 -10.62 8.52
N VAL A 525 27.36 -10.06 9.70
CA VAL A 525 28.40 -9.47 10.56
C VAL A 525 28.94 -10.47 11.57
N LYS A 526 28.16 -11.52 11.89
CA LYS A 526 28.54 -12.59 12.80
C LYS A 526 27.91 -13.92 12.39
N MET A 527 28.56 -15.01 12.77
CA MET A 527 28.05 -16.38 12.69
C MET A 527 28.32 -17.08 14.03
N PHE A 528 27.39 -17.89 14.49
CA PHE A 528 27.62 -18.78 15.63
C PHE A 528 27.05 -20.17 15.39
N LYS A 529 27.75 -21.17 15.91
CA LYS A 529 27.36 -22.58 15.81
C LYS A 529 26.33 -22.91 16.87
N VAL A 530 25.17 -23.43 16.46
CA VAL A 530 24.14 -23.94 17.38
C VAL A 530 24.46 -25.38 17.76
N LYS A 531 24.77 -26.20 16.75
CA LYS A 531 25.23 -27.59 16.88
C LYS A 531 25.91 -28.01 15.58
N GLU A 532 26.44 -29.23 15.53
CA GLU A 532 27.06 -29.75 14.30
C GLU A 532 26.10 -29.65 13.10
N GLY A 533 26.57 -29.03 12.01
CA GLY A 533 25.79 -28.80 10.80
C GLY A 533 24.65 -27.77 10.91
N THR A 534 24.56 -26.98 11.99
CA THR A 534 23.56 -25.91 12.18
C THR A 534 24.19 -24.62 12.72
N TYR A 535 24.02 -23.52 11.99
CA TYR A 535 24.65 -22.24 12.25
C TYR A 535 23.63 -21.10 12.14
N VAL A 536 23.74 -20.08 12.99
CA VAL A 536 22.97 -18.83 12.88
C VAL A 536 23.87 -17.72 12.38
N PHE A 537 23.38 -16.97 11.41
CA PHE A 537 24.02 -15.79 10.85
C PHE A 537 23.25 -14.55 11.29
N ASP A 538 23.97 -13.56 11.84
CA ASP A 538 23.44 -12.23 12.16
C ASP A 538 23.77 -11.29 10.99
N LEU A 539 22.76 -10.77 10.30
CA LEU A 539 22.94 -9.79 9.23
C LEU A 539 23.32 -8.39 9.74
N GLY A 540 23.25 -8.16 11.05
CA GLY A 540 23.49 -6.85 11.68
C GLY A 540 22.35 -5.85 11.48
N GLN A 541 21.33 -6.22 10.70
CA GLN A 541 20.19 -5.40 10.33
C GLN A 541 18.96 -6.30 10.13
N ASN A 542 17.82 -5.90 10.70
CA ASN A 542 16.52 -6.51 10.38
C ASN A 542 16.06 -6.00 9.00
N ILE A 543 15.93 -6.90 8.03
CA ILE A 543 15.59 -6.61 6.62
C ILE A 543 14.31 -7.33 6.21
N ALA A 544 13.73 -6.93 5.08
CA ALA A 544 12.78 -7.77 4.35
C ALA A 544 13.45 -8.32 3.08
N GLY A 545 13.28 -9.60 2.78
CA GLY A 545 13.87 -10.27 1.64
C GLY A 545 14.23 -11.74 1.93
N TRP A 546 15.40 -12.18 1.51
CA TRP A 546 15.86 -13.57 1.73
C TRP A 546 17.38 -13.63 1.79
N VAL A 547 17.94 -14.84 1.91
CA VAL A 547 19.38 -15.06 1.76
C VAL A 547 19.71 -15.85 0.51
N ASN A 548 20.86 -15.54 -0.08
CA ASN A 548 21.55 -16.40 -1.03
C ASN A 548 22.65 -17.17 -0.30
N LEU A 549 22.72 -18.49 -0.53
CA LEU A 549 23.75 -19.38 -0.01
C LEU A 549 24.60 -19.91 -1.17
N LYS A 550 25.91 -19.71 -1.09
CA LYS A 550 26.90 -20.25 -2.03
C LYS A 550 27.88 -21.15 -1.29
N LEU A 551 27.90 -22.42 -1.64
CA LEU A 551 28.87 -23.39 -1.11
C LEU A 551 29.67 -23.99 -2.25
N ASN A 552 30.97 -24.15 -2.05
CA ASN A 552 31.86 -24.85 -2.99
C ASN A 552 31.77 -26.39 -2.90
N TYR A 553 30.82 -26.92 -2.13
CA TYR A 553 30.55 -28.34 -1.96
C TYR A 553 29.04 -28.59 -1.95
N ASN A 554 28.63 -29.84 -2.16
CA ASN A 554 27.24 -30.27 -2.02
C ASN A 554 27.07 -31.12 -0.73
N PRO A 555 26.22 -30.71 0.23
CA PRO A 555 25.96 -31.48 1.47
C PRO A 555 25.27 -32.84 1.27
N GLN A 556 24.71 -33.11 0.08
CA GLN A 556 23.94 -34.32 -0.27
C GLN A 556 22.75 -34.60 0.68
N ARG A 557 22.17 -33.54 1.25
CA ARG A 557 20.98 -33.55 2.11
C ARG A 557 20.28 -32.19 2.04
N ASP A 558 19.03 -32.14 2.47
CA ASP A 558 18.26 -30.90 2.51
C ASP A 558 18.94 -29.83 3.39
N ILE A 559 19.01 -28.62 2.86
CA ILE A 559 19.46 -27.42 3.58
C ILE A 559 18.20 -26.63 3.96
N THR A 560 18.02 -26.36 5.25
CA THR A 560 16.86 -25.61 5.76
C THR A 560 17.28 -24.26 6.31
N PHE A 561 16.55 -23.21 5.94
CA PHE A 561 16.73 -21.83 6.37
C PHE A 561 15.53 -21.43 7.21
N ARG A 562 15.74 -21.03 8.47
CA ARG A 562 14.70 -20.40 9.30
C ARG A 562 15.07 -18.96 9.59
N HIS A 563 14.10 -18.06 9.46
CA HIS A 563 14.31 -16.63 9.56
C HIS A 563 13.62 -16.05 10.81
N GLY A 564 14.29 -15.12 11.51
CA GLY A 564 13.75 -14.47 12.71
C GLY A 564 14.28 -13.06 12.92
N GLU A 565 13.46 -12.21 13.54
CA GLU A 565 13.80 -10.79 13.79
C GLU A 565 14.77 -10.63 14.97
N VAL A 566 14.65 -11.50 15.97
CA VAL A 566 15.35 -11.41 17.26
C VAL A 566 15.83 -12.79 17.73
N LEU A 567 16.75 -12.79 18.68
CA LEU A 567 17.13 -13.98 19.45
C LEU A 567 16.48 -13.90 20.83
N ASP A 568 16.21 -15.04 21.46
CA ASP A 568 15.79 -15.10 22.87
C ASP A 568 16.97 -14.86 23.83
N ASP A 569 16.70 -14.87 25.13
CA ASP A 569 17.69 -14.59 26.17
C ASP A 569 18.77 -15.70 26.23
N GLU A 570 18.50 -16.90 25.69
CA GLU A 570 19.44 -18.00 25.50
C GLU A 570 20.29 -17.87 24.22
N GLY A 571 20.03 -16.86 23.39
CA GLY A 571 20.74 -16.62 22.12
C GLY A 571 20.25 -17.49 20.96
N MET A 572 19.09 -18.13 21.10
CA MET A 572 18.48 -18.98 20.08
C MET A 572 17.51 -18.19 19.22
N LEU A 573 17.26 -18.68 17.99
CA LEU A 573 16.36 -18.02 17.05
C LEU A 573 14.92 -18.00 17.60
N TYR A 574 14.38 -16.79 17.84
CA TYR A 574 13.02 -16.60 18.32
C TYR A 574 12.06 -16.41 17.14
N VAL A 575 11.06 -17.29 17.04
CA VAL A 575 10.08 -17.34 15.94
C VAL A 575 8.62 -17.30 16.41
N ALA A 576 8.37 -17.20 17.71
CA ALA A 576 7.00 -17.28 18.22
C ALA A 576 6.13 -16.10 17.78
N ASN A 577 6.71 -14.91 17.59
CA ASN A 577 5.99 -13.73 17.10
C ASN A 577 5.62 -13.79 15.61
N LEU A 578 6.08 -14.81 14.89
CA LEU A 578 5.69 -15.05 13.49
C LEU A 578 4.28 -15.65 13.38
N ARG A 579 3.72 -16.11 14.50
CA ARG A 579 2.39 -16.73 14.60
C ARG A 579 2.28 -17.95 13.69
N GLY A 580 1.38 -17.91 12.70
CA GLY A 580 1.20 -18.98 11.73
C GLY A 580 2.22 -19.00 10.60
N ALA A 581 2.97 -17.92 10.38
CA ALA A 581 3.99 -17.86 9.32
C ALA A 581 5.23 -18.67 9.70
N LYS A 582 5.64 -19.61 8.85
CA LYS A 582 6.83 -20.43 9.10
C LYS A 582 8.14 -19.73 8.78
N GLN A 583 8.15 -18.88 7.76
CA GLN A 583 9.36 -18.24 7.20
C GLN A 583 10.54 -19.20 7.02
N MET A 584 10.28 -20.34 6.37
CA MET A 584 11.21 -21.43 6.23
C MET A 584 11.42 -21.80 4.76
N ASP A 585 12.67 -21.69 4.30
CA ASP A 585 13.05 -22.18 2.98
C ASP A 585 13.75 -23.53 3.09
N VAL A 586 13.56 -24.39 2.11
CA VAL A 586 14.21 -25.70 2.03
C VAL A 586 14.81 -25.87 0.64
N TYR A 587 16.10 -26.18 0.58
CA TYR A 587 16.80 -26.51 -0.67
C TYR A 587 17.25 -27.97 -0.62
N THR A 588 16.71 -28.80 -1.52
CA THR A 588 17.18 -30.17 -1.77
C THR A 588 18.21 -30.13 -2.90
N PRO A 589 19.50 -30.41 -2.62
CA PRO A 589 20.54 -30.38 -3.64
C PRO A 589 20.31 -31.42 -4.75
N GLY A 590 20.67 -31.04 -5.98
CA GLY A 590 20.73 -31.97 -7.12
C GLY A 590 22.06 -32.71 -7.17
N ALA A 591 22.36 -33.33 -8.32
CA ALA A 591 23.61 -34.07 -8.53
C ALA A 591 24.88 -33.21 -8.67
N GLY A 592 24.76 -31.87 -8.63
CA GLY A 592 25.90 -30.95 -8.74
C GLY A 592 26.89 -31.04 -7.58
N ASN A 593 28.10 -30.52 -7.76
CA ASN A 593 29.15 -30.56 -6.74
C ASN A 593 29.19 -29.33 -5.82
N SER A 594 28.32 -28.34 -6.05
CA SER A 594 28.25 -27.07 -5.32
C SER A 594 26.80 -26.65 -5.10
N VAL A 595 26.58 -25.64 -4.26
CA VAL A 595 25.28 -25.02 -4.02
C VAL A 595 25.36 -23.54 -4.37
N ASP A 596 24.38 -23.04 -5.13
CA ASP A 596 24.08 -21.61 -5.28
C ASP A 596 22.56 -21.48 -5.31
N TYR A 597 21.99 -21.11 -4.17
CA TYR A 597 20.55 -21.08 -3.97
C TYR A 597 20.08 -19.73 -3.43
N GLU A 598 19.01 -19.23 -4.02
CA GLU A 598 18.13 -18.22 -3.44
C GLU A 598 16.68 -18.49 -3.88
N PRO A 599 15.68 -18.19 -3.03
CA PRO A 599 14.27 -18.36 -3.37
C PRO A 599 13.78 -17.35 -4.41
N ARG A 600 12.61 -17.60 -5.01
CA ARG A 600 12.04 -16.77 -6.09
C ARG A 600 10.68 -16.14 -5.75
N PHE A 601 9.85 -16.85 -5.01
CA PHE A 601 8.42 -16.54 -4.83
C PHE A 601 8.00 -16.43 -3.36
N THR A 602 8.94 -16.04 -2.49
CA THR A 602 8.69 -15.71 -1.09
C THR A 602 9.55 -14.53 -0.64
N TYR A 603 9.30 -14.02 0.56
CA TYR A 603 10.19 -13.12 1.28
C TYR A 603 9.91 -13.22 2.78
N HIS A 604 10.88 -12.81 3.58
CA HIS A 604 10.92 -12.94 5.03
C HIS A 604 11.30 -11.60 5.64
N GLY A 605 10.84 -11.32 6.86
CA GLY A 605 11.31 -10.20 7.67
C GLY A 605 12.20 -10.73 8.79
N PHE A 606 13.50 -10.42 8.75
CA PHE A 606 14.48 -11.05 9.63
C PHE A 606 15.80 -10.27 9.74
N ARG A 607 16.47 -10.48 10.87
CA ARG A 607 17.88 -10.13 11.08
C ARG A 607 18.76 -11.38 11.14
N TYR A 608 18.22 -12.46 11.68
CA TYR A 608 18.92 -13.70 11.93
C TYR A 608 18.39 -14.79 11.00
N VAL A 609 19.30 -15.57 10.43
CA VAL A 609 18.96 -16.78 9.68
C VAL A 609 19.69 -17.98 10.28
N GLU A 610 18.94 -19.00 10.65
CA GLU A 610 19.46 -20.31 11.06
C GLU A 610 19.52 -21.21 9.82
N ILE A 611 20.71 -21.70 9.47
CA ILE A 611 20.94 -22.62 8.36
C ILE A 611 21.36 -23.97 8.93
N SER A 612 20.60 -25.01 8.60
CA SER A 612 20.86 -26.40 9.00
C SER A 612 20.98 -27.33 7.80
N GLY A 613 21.56 -28.52 8.01
CA GLY A 613 21.81 -29.50 6.95
C GLY A 613 23.19 -29.41 6.30
N LEU A 614 24.09 -28.61 6.88
CA LEU A 614 25.46 -28.47 6.39
C LEU A 614 26.33 -29.65 6.86
N THR A 615 27.29 -30.09 6.04
CA THR A 615 28.23 -31.16 6.39
C THR A 615 29.63 -30.65 6.73
N ARG A 616 29.85 -29.35 6.61
CA ARG A 616 31.08 -28.63 6.95
C ARG A 616 30.69 -27.26 7.49
N GLU A 617 31.57 -26.69 8.31
CA GLU A 617 31.42 -25.30 8.73
C GLU A 617 31.48 -24.37 7.51
N PRO A 618 30.48 -23.49 7.30
CA PRO A 618 30.50 -22.51 6.22
C PRO A 618 31.36 -21.30 6.57
N ASP A 619 31.78 -20.54 5.56
CA ASP A 619 32.38 -19.22 5.75
C ASP A 619 31.29 -18.16 5.93
N LEU A 620 31.61 -17.08 6.66
CA LEU A 620 30.69 -15.94 6.82
C LEU A 620 30.25 -15.34 5.46
N GLY A 621 31.15 -15.39 4.46
CA GLY A 621 30.93 -14.91 3.10
C GLY A 621 30.09 -15.82 2.21
N ASP A 622 29.78 -17.05 2.64
CA ASP A 622 28.92 -17.98 1.89
C ASP A 622 27.46 -17.52 1.89
N VAL A 623 27.07 -16.69 2.85
CA VAL A 623 25.71 -16.15 2.98
C VAL A 623 25.68 -14.67 2.56
N THR A 624 24.65 -14.30 1.80
CA THR A 624 24.36 -12.90 1.44
C THR A 624 22.89 -12.60 1.70
N GLY A 625 22.59 -11.60 2.53
CA GLY A 625 21.23 -11.07 2.67
C GLY A 625 20.85 -10.23 1.44
N LYS A 626 19.73 -10.57 0.80
CA LYS A 626 19.14 -9.81 -0.30
C LYS A 626 18.02 -8.95 0.25
N VAL A 627 18.20 -7.63 0.28
CA VAL A 627 17.18 -6.69 0.71
C VAL A 627 16.22 -6.45 -0.45
N VAL A 628 14.95 -6.81 -0.27
CA VAL A 628 13.93 -6.78 -1.31
C VAL A 628 12.85 -5.77 -0.93
N ALA A 629 12.56 -4.83 -1.82
CA ALA A 629 11.52 -3.82 -1.63
C ALA A 629 11.11 -3.21 -2.97
N SER A 630 10.01 -2.45 -2.98
CA SER A 630 9.67 -1.54 -4.08
C SER A 630 10.80 -0.52 -4.22
N ALA A 631 11.36 -0.40 -5.42
CA ALA A 631 12.64 0.28 -5.64
C ALA A 631 12.53 1.82 -5.68
N SER A 632 11.80 2.42 -4.74
CA SER A 632 11.68 3.87 -4.58
C SER A 632 13.04 4.50 -4.24
N PRO A 633 13.50 5.52 -5.00
CA PRO A 633 14.76 6.21 -4.74
C PRO A 633 14.80 6.88 -3.36
N LEU A 634 16.00 7.08 -2.80
CA LEU A 634 16.17 7.93 -1.62
C LEU A 634 15.81 9.39 -1.97
N ALA A 635 14.92 9.99 -1.18
CA ALA A 635 14.59 11.41 -1.25
C ALA A 635 15.28 12.21 -0.15
N GLY A 636 15.61 11.61 1.00
CA GLY A 636 16.09 12.34 2.16
C GLY A 636 17.37 11.81 2.77
N SER A 637 18.02 12.67 3.55
CA SER A 637 19.17 12.33 4.38
C SER A 637 19.12 13.08 5.71
N PHE A 638 19.59 12.46 6.78
CA PHE A 638 19.73 13.08 8.09
C PHE A 638 21.01 12.62 8.79
N GLU A 639 21.74 13.57 9.37
CA GLU A 639 22.91 13.33 10.21
C GLU A 639 22.98 14.43 11.28
N SER A 640 23.44 14.08 12.48
CA SER A 640 23.51 14.99 13.62
C SER A 640 24.67 14.66 14.55
N SER A 641 24.92 15.55 15.51
CA SER A 641 25.90 15.31 16.57
C SER A 641 25.54 14.15 17.51
N SER A 642 24.29 13.69 17.49
CA SER A 642 23.83 12.54 18.29
C SER A 642 23.82 11.25 17.48
N GLN A 643 24.67 10.29 17.86
CA GLN A 643 24.70 8.97 17.22
C GLN A 643 23.39 8.20 17.44
N ASP A 644 22.73 8.42 18.58
CA ASP A 644 21.43 7.82 18.89
C ASP A 644 20.35 8.31 17.92
N LEU A 645 20.31 9.61 17.62
CA LEU A 645 19.35 10.15 16.65
C LEU A 645 19.68 9.75 15.20
N ASN A 646 20.97 9.62 14.86
CA ASN A 646 21.37 9.08 13.57
C ASN A 646 20.91 7.61 13.43
N LYS A 647 21.05 6.82 14.50
CA LYS A 647 20.56 5.44 14.56
C LYS A 647 19.03 5.37 14.50
N LEU A 648 18.32 6.26 15.18
CA LEU A 648 16.86 6.36 15.10
C LEU A 648 16.40 6.62 13.66
N TRP A 649 16.97 7.61 12.98
CA TRP A 649 16.65 7.88 11.57
C TRP A 649 16.95 6.68 10.67
N SER A 650 18.10 6.03 10.86
CA SER A 650 18.45 4.80 10.14
C SER A 650 17.43 3.70 10.38
N ASN A 651 17.01 3.46 11.62
CA ASN A 651 16.02 2.45 11.96
C ASN A 651 14.67 2.75 11.29
N ILE A 652 14.24 4.01 11.26
CA ILE A 652 13.03 4.45 10.56
C ILE A 652 13.11 4.12 9.06
N LEU A 653 14.22 4.47 8.40
CA LEU A 653 14.43 4.20 6.97
C LEU A 653 14.43 2.69 6.66
N TRP A 654 15.10 1.88 7.47
CA TRP A 654 15.12 0.41 7.29
C TRP A 654 13.74 -0.20 7.48
N THR A 655 12.98 0.29 8.46
CA THR A 655 11.61 -0.18 8.71
C THR A 655 10.69 0.17 7.54
N GLN A 656 10.82 1.38 6.99
CA GLN A 656 10.10 1.79 5.79
C GLN A 656 10.44 0.87 4.62
N ARG A 657 11.72 0.68 4.30
CA ARG A 657 12.15 -0.18 3.18
C ARG A 657 11.61 -1.60 3.31
N GLY A 658 11.68 -2.16 4.51
CA GLY A 658 11.17 -3.50 4.79
C GLY A 658 9.66 -3.64 4.56
N ASN A 659 8.90 -2.55 4.56
CA ASN A 659 7.45 -2.56 4.49
C ASN A 659 6.87 -1.96 3.19
N MET A 660 7.70 -1.72 2.18
CA MET A 660 7.22 -1.27 0.86
C MET A 660 7.24 -2.44 -0.13
N HIS A 661 6.29 -3.36 -0.04
CA HIS A 661 6.18 -4.52 -0.93
C HIS A 661 4.94 -4.39 -1.83
N SER A 662 5.00 -3.49 -2.82
CA SER A 662 3.88 -3.01 -3.66
C SER A 662 2.73 -2.30 -2.94
N VAL A 663 2.60 -2.53 -1.64
CA VAL A 663 1.67 -1.89 -0.70
C VAL A 663 2.46 -1.55 0.57
N PRO A 664 2.09 -0.51 1.32
CA PRO A 664 2.75 -0.14 2.57
C PRO A 664 2.32 -1.10 3.68
N THR A 665 2.98 -2.25 3.81
CA THR A 665 2.60 -3.29 4.78
C THR A 665 2.78 -2.83 6.22
N ASP A 666 2.02 -3.33 7.17
CA ASP A 666 2.22 -3.06 8.60
C ASP A 666 3.57 -3.60 9.09
N CYS A 667 3.83 -4.87 8.77
CA CYS A 667 5.05 -5.59 9.10
C CYS A 667 5.40 -6.60 7.97
N PRO A 668 6.67 -7.01 7.80
CA PRO A 668 7.06 -7.86 6.67
C PRO A 668 7.24 -9.34 6.97
N GLN A 669 7.05 -9.78 8.22
CA GLN A 669 7.51 -11.08 8.71
C GLN A 669 6.37 -12.07 9.01
N ARG A 670 5.40 -11.69 9.84
CA ARG A 670 4.33 -12.60 10.31
C ARG A 670 3.26 -12.85 9.23
N ASP A 671 2.29 -13.69 9.55
CA ASP A 671 1.10 -14.00 8.76
C ASP A 671 0.11 -12.82 8.70
N GLU A 672 0.56 -11.68 8.17
CA GLU A 672 -0.20 -10.44 8.06
C GLU A 672 0.16 -9.68 6.78
N ARG A 673 1.17 -8.80 6.84
CA ARG A 673 1.76 -8.08 5.70
C ARG A 673 0.72 -7.36 4.86
N ALA A 674 -0.19 -6.66 5.52
CA ALA A 674 -1.32 -6.01 4.89
C ALA A 674 -1.10 -4.50 4.81
N GLY A 675 -1.65 -3.87 3.77
CA GLY A 675 -1.58 -2.42 3.58
C GLY A 675 -2.49 -1.66 4.56
N TRP A 676 -2.22 -1.77 5.86
CA TRP A 676 -3.02 -1.17 6.93
C TRP A 676 -3.05 0.34 6.80
N MET A 677 -4.27 0.87 6.71
CA MET A 677 -4.47 2.26 6.30
C MET A 677 -4.09 3.27 7.39
N GLY A 678 -4.34 2.94 8.66
CA GLY A 678 -3.98 3.81 9.78
C GLY A 678 -2.47 3.98 9.94
N ASP A 679 -1.73 2.88 9.83
CA ASP A 679 -0.27 2.83 9.87
C ASP A 679 0.32 3.68 8.74
N ALA A 680 -0.09 3.40 7.49
CA ALA A 680 0.43 4.10 6.32
C ALA A 680 0.10 5.60 6.35
N GLN A 681 -1.10 5.97 6.82
CA GLN A 681 -1.51 7.36 6.96
C GLN A 681 -0.60 8.15 7.90
N VAL A 682 -0.36 7.63 9.11
CA VAL A 682 0.43 8.37 10.10
C VAL A 682 1.91 8.46 9.71
N PHE A 683 2.41 7.45 9.00
CA PHE A 683 3.79 7.41 8.53
C PHE A 683 4.02 8.13 7.20
N ALA A 684 2.97 8.51 6.47
CA ALA A 684 3.06 9.01 5.10
C ALA A 684 4.06 10.17 4.92
N GLN A 685 4.07 11.16 5.82
CA GLN A 685 4.99 12.29 5.69
C GLN A 685 6.46 11.90 5.91
N THR A 686 6.74 11.07 6.92
CA THR A 686 8.08 10.51 7.14
C THR A 686 8.53 9.71 5.92
N SER A 687 7.62 8.91 5.36
CA SER A 687 7.92 8.08 4.20
C SER A 687 8.33 8.90 2.97
N ILE A 688 7.63 10.03 2.73
CA ILE A 688 7.90 10.98 1.64
C ILE A 688 9.22 11.70 1.85
N TYR A 689 9.58 12.05 3.08
CA TYR A 689 10.89 12.64 3.33
C TYR A 689 12.02 11.68 3.00
N ASN A 690 11.88 10.40 3.36
CA ASN A 690 12.94 9.41 3.22
C ASN A 690 13.12 8.90 1.79
N LEU A 691 12.01 8.60 1.08
CA LEU A 691 12.00 8.00 -0.26
C LEU A 691 11.11 8.83 -1.21
N ASP A 692 11.39 8.80 -2.52
CA ASP A 692 10.45 9.33 -3.52
C ASP A 692 9.27 8.36 -3.61
N MET A 693 8.17 8.75 -2.97
CA MET A 693 6.97 7.91 -2.81
C MET A 693 5.86 8.26 -3.81
N ALA A 694 6.11 9.16 -4.78
CA ALA A 694 5.06 9.68 -5.65
C ALA A 694 4.38 8.58 -6.48
N ALA A 695 5.15 7.73 -7.16
CA ALA A 695 4.61 6.66 -8.00
C ALA A 695 4.01 5.53 -7.14
N PHE A 696 4.73 5.08 -6.10
CA PHE A 696 4.25 4.09 -5.13
C PHE A 696 2.88 4.44 -4.55
N PHE A 697 2.72 5.64 -3.99
CA PHE A 697 1.44 6.04 -3.42
C PHE A 697 0.39 6.33 -4.47
N THR A 698 0.75 6.81 -5.67
CA THR A 698 -0.22 6.95 -6.78
C THR A 698 -0.88 5.61 -7.11
N LYS A 699 -0.11 4.51 -7.11
CA LYS A 699 -0.66 3.15 -7.24
C LYS A 699 -1.51 2.77 -6.03
N TRP A 700 -1.03 2.99 -4.81
CA TRP A 700 -1.73 2.51 -3.61
C TRP A 700 -3.04 3.26 -3.32
N VAL A 701 -3.12 4.58 -3.54
CA VAL A 701 -4.40 5.30 -3.39
C VAL A 701 -5.45 4.84 -4.41
N ARG A 702 -5.02 4.29 -5.56
CA ARG A 702 -5.92 3.59 -6.47
C ARG A 702 -6.41 2.28 -5.88
N ASP A 703 -5.55 1.50 -5.20
CA ASP A 703 -5.98 0.28 -4.49
C ASP A 703 -7.00 0.59 -3.39
N ILE A 704 -6.78 1.64 -2.59
CA ILE A 704 -7.74 2.09 -1.56
C ILE A 704 -9.11 2.35 -2.19
N ARG A 705 -9.14 3.06 -3.32
CA ARG A 705 -10.37 3.37 -4.04
C ARG A 705 -11.04 2.12 -4.62
N ASP A 706 -10.25 1.23 -5.21
CA ASP A 706 -10.73 -0.01 -5.81
C ASP A 706 -11.36 -0.92 -4.73
N SER A 707 -10.89 -0.84 -3.48
CA SER A 707 -11.44 -1.52 -2.30
C SER A 707 -12.55 -0.74 -1.55
N GLN A 708 -12.95 0.47 -1.97
CA GLN A 708 -14.06 1.18 -1.33
C GLN A 708 -15.40 0.50 -1.63
N ARG A 709 -16.24 0.32 -0.60
CA ARG A 709 -17.58 -0.24 -0.80
C ARG A 709 -18.53 0.72 -1.54
N PRO A 710 -19.56 0.21 -2.22
CA PRO A 710 -20.54 1.05 -2.93
C PRO A 710 -21.18 2.16 -2.07
N GLU A 711 -21.43 1.89 -0.79
CA GLU A 711 -22.01 2.84 0.18
C GLU A 711 -21.04 3.93 0.65
N GLY A 712 -19.74 3.81 0.36
CA GLY A 712 -18.73 4.84 0.67
C GLY A 712 -17.73 4.49 1.78
N ARG A 713 -17.88 3.33 2.45
CA ARG A 713 -16.95 2.87 3.48
C ARG A 713 -15.60 2.49 2.88
N TYR A 714 -14.52 3.08 3.38
CA TYR A 714 -13.16 2.61 3.09
C TYR A 714 -12.82 1.38 3.96
N PRO A 715 -11.94 0.48 3.48
CA PRO A 715 -11.48 -0.65 4.28
C PRO A 715 -10.53 -0.21 5.40
N ASP A 716 -10.19 -1.11 6.31
CA ASP A 716 -9.16 -0.86 7.33
C ASP A 716 -7.73 -1.12 6.79
N PHE A 717 -7.60 -1.95 5.75
CA PHE A 717 -6.38 -2.17 4.96
C PHE A 717 -6.69 -2.28 3.46
N ALA A 718 -5.72 -1.95 2.59
CA ALA A 718 -5.91 -2.00 1.14
C ALA A 718 -4.68 -2.61 0.42
N PRO A 719 -4.86 -3.56 -0.53
CA PRO A 719 -6.12 -4.13 -1.02
C PRO A 719 -6.88 -4.96 0.02
N GLN A 720 -8.21 -4.83 0.04
CA GLN A 720 -9.10 -5.67 0.86
C GLN A 720 -9.56 -6.89 0.06
N VAL A 721 -9.43 -8.09 0.63
CA VAL A 721 -9.97 -9.32 0.04
C VAL A 721 -11.45 -9.45 0.41
N GLY A 722 -12.32 -9.71 -0.56
CA GLY A 722 -13.78 -9.71 -0.39
C GLY A 722 -14.35 -10.70 0.63
N ILE A 723 -13.56 -11.70 1.04
CA ILE A 723 -13.95 -12.67 2.09
C ILE A 723 -13.98 -12.07 3.50
N TRP A 724 -13.32 -10.91 3.74
CA TRP A 724 -13.23 -10.30 5.07
C TRP A 724 -13.97 -8.97 5.17
N ASN A 725 -15.28 -9.10 5.20
CA ASN A 725 -16.18 -7.96 5.09
C ASN A 725 -16.25 -7.05 6.34
N ASN A 726 -15.61 -7.43 7.45
CA ASN A 726 -15.69 -6.70 8.72
C ASN A 726 -14.63 -5.58 8.90
N PHE A 727 -13.59 -5.55 8.06
CA PHE A 727 -12.50 -4.57 8.16
C PHE A 727 -12.81 -3.33 7.34
N TYR A 728 -13.80 -2.56 7.76
CA TYR A 728 -14.23 -1.34 7.05
C TYR A 728 -14.69 -0.26 8.02
N ASN A 729 -14.40 0.99 7.66
CA ASN A 729 -14.91 2.21 8.29
C ASN A 729 -14.42 2.39 9.74
N SER A 730 -13.24 1.86 10.07
CA SER A 730 -12.59 2.17 11.33
C SER A 730 -12.10 3.63 11.35
N PRO A 731 -12.48 4.44 12.36
CA PRO A 731 -12.00 5.82 12.50
C PRO A 731 -10.48 5.87 12.64
N GLY A 732 -9.80 6.73 11.88
CA GLY A 732 -8.33 6.85 11.83
C GLY A 732 -7.64 5.87 10.89
N TRP A 733 -8.33 4.83 10.40
CA TRP A 733 -7.84 3.90 9.38
C TRP A 733 -8.50 4.20 8.04
N GLY A 734 -9.85 4.15 7.97
CA GLY A 734 -10.59 4.48 6.76
C GLY A 734 -10.34 5.92 6.28
N ASP A 735 -10.01 6.82 7.21
CA ASP A 735 -9.65 8.21 6.95
C ASP A 735 -8.41 8.36 6.05
N ALA A 736 -7.54 7.35 5.95
CA ALA A 736 -6.39 7.38 5.04
C ALA A 736 -6.81 7.54 3.57
N GLY A 737 -8.01 7.08 3.20
CA GLY A 737 -8.58 7.28 1.86
C GLY A 737 -8.91 8.75 1.54
N VAL A 738 -8.86 9.63 2.53
CA VAL A 738 -8.96 11.10 2.40
C VAL A 738 -7.62 11.76 2.66
N LEU A 739 -6.93 11.35 3.73
CA LEU A 739 -5.75 12.04 4.25
C LEU A 739 -4.47 11.74 3.45
N VAL A 740 -4.30 10.53 2.91
CA VAL A 740 -3.12 10.19 2.10
C VAL A 740 -3.15 10.93 0.75
N PRO A 741 -4.25 10.96 -0.03
CA PRO A 741 -4.33 11.79 -1.24
C PRO A 741 -4.02 13.27 -0.98
N TRP A 742 -4.50 13.84 0.13
CA TRP A 742 -4.19 15.21 0.52
C TRP A 742 -2.71 15.40 0.81
N ARG A 743 -2.10 14.48 1.56
CA ARG A 743 -0.66 14.50 1.87
C ARG A 743 0.21 14.45 0.62
N LEU A 744 -0.19 13.68 -0.39
CA LEU A 744 0.49 13.65 -1.69
C LEU A 744 0.40 14.99 -2.41
N TYR A 745 -0.79 15.61 -2.42
CA TYR A 745 -0.95 16.95 -2.98
C TYR A 745 -0.05 17.98 -2.26
N GLU A 746 -0.01 18.00 -0.93
CA GLU A 746 0.83 18.93 -0.17
C GLU A 746 2.32 18.81 -0.54
N ASN A 747 2.82 17.59 -0.72
CA ASN A 747 4.25 17.35 -0.97
C ASN A 747 4.65 17.42 -2.45
N TYR A 748 3.75 17.03 -3.36
CA TYR A 748 4.06 16.93 -4.80
C TYR A 748 3.32 17.98 -5.66
N GLY A 749 2.34 18.69 -5.13
CA GLY A 749 1.55 19.68 -5.88
C GLY A 749 0.53 19.08 -6.85
N ASP A 750 0.29 17.77 -6.78
CA ASP A 750 -0.50 17.03 -7.78
C ASP A 750 -2.00 17.06 -7.51
N THR A 751 -2.68 17.96 -8.21
CA THR A 751 -4.14 18.08 -8.14
C THR A 751 -4.87 16.93 -8.84
N SER A 752 -4.23 16.23 -9.78
CA SER A 752 -4.88 15.14 -10.52
C SER A 752 -5.10 13.90 -9.67
N ILE A 753 -4.25 13.66 -8.65
CA ILE A 753 -4.47 12.63 -7.63
C ILE A 753 -5.76 12.95 -6.85
N LEU A 754 -5.93 14.19 -6.40
CA LEU A 754 -7.16 14.60 -5.71
C LEU A 754 -8.38 14.46 -6.62
N ALA A 755 -8.28 14.87 -7.89
CA ALA A 755 -9.37 14.73 -8.85
C ALA A 755 -9.79 13.26 -9.04
N ALA A 756 -8.82 12.34 -9.12
CA ALA A 756 -9.08 10.91 -9.29
C ALA A 756 -9.71 10.23 -8.06
N GLN A 757 -9.57 10.83 -6.87
CA GLN A 757 -10.06 10.32 -5.58
C GLN A 757 -11.27 11.09 -5.04
N TYR A 758 -11.58 12.26 -5.58
CA TYR A 758 -12.56 13.17 -5.00
C TYR A 758 -13.95 12.54 -4.77
N THR A 759 -14.40 11.71 -5.72
CA THR A 759 -15.71 11.04 -5.62
C THR A 759 -15.74 10.04 -4.46
N SER A 760 -14.69 9.25 -4.26
CA SER A 760 -14.64 8.28 -3.16
C SER A 760 -14.49 8.98 -1.81
N MET A 761 -13.66 10.05 -1.74
CA MET A 761 -13.52 10.89 -0.54
C MET A 761 -14.88 11.49 -0.11
N LYS A 762 -15.64 12.04 -1.07
CA LYS A 762 -16.98 12.59 -0.84
C LYS A 762 -17.95 11.54 -0.29
N LYS A 763 -17.98 10.35 -0.89
CA LYS A 763 -18.88 9.26 -0.45
C LYS A 763 -18.62 8.83 0.99
N TYR A 764 -17.36 8.77 1.40
CA TYR A 764 -16.97 8.42 2.77
C TYR A 764 -17.54 9.39 3.82
N ILE A 765 -17.36 10.69 3.60
CA ILE A 765 -17.89 11.71 4.52
C ILE A 765 -19.43 11.68 4.55
N VAL A 766 -20.07 11.51 3.40
CA VAL A 766 -21.54 11.41 3.33
C VAL A 766 -22.06 10.17 4.06
N PHE A 767 -21.35 9.04 3.99
CA PHE A 767 -21.69 7.82 4.73
C PHE A 767 -21.66 8.05 6.26
N ILE A 768 -20.56 8.63 6.77
CA ILE A 768 -20.41 8.92 8.20
C ILE A 768 -21.49 9.89 8.66
N MET A 769 -21.68 10.99 7.93
CA MET A 769 -22.68 12.02 8.26
C MET A 769 -24.10 11.44 8.32
N LYS A 770 -24.51 10.64 7.33
CA LYS A 770 -25.85 10.02 7.30
C LYS A 770 -26.11 9.10 8.48
N SER A 771 -25.06 8.45 8.98
CA SER A 771 -25.14 7.54 10.12
C SER A 771 -25.13 8.28 11.46
N ASN A 772 -24.71 9.56 11.47
CA ASN A 772 -24.47 10.37 12.67
C ASN A 772 -25.08 11.78 12.51
N PRO A 773 -26.42 11.89 12.54
CA PRO A 773 -27.12 13.16 12.30
C PRO A 773 -26.89 14.21 13.40
N ASP A 774 -26.45 13.80 14.60
CA ASP A 774 -26.04 14.68 15.70
C ASP A 774 -24.60 15.21 15.54
N LEU A 775 -23.93 14.82 14.44
CA LEU A 775 -22.56 15.18 14.08
C LEU A 775 -21.48 14.67 15.04
N ILE A 776 -21.82 13.75 15.93
CA ILE A 776 -20.87 13.02 16.78
C ILE A 776 -20.78 11.60 16.24
N TRP A 777 -19.59 11.17 15.82
CA TRP A 777 -19.47 9.89 15.12
C TRP A 777 -19.56 8.71 16.08
N LYS A 778 -20.76 8.28 16.48
CA LYS A 778 -21.08 7.15 17.40
C LYS A 778 -21.52 5.87 16.69
N ASN A 779 -22.20 6.01 15.56
CA ASN A 779 -22.85 4.92 14.86
C ASN A 779 -22.06 4.49 13.62
N ALA A 780 -22.27 3.24 13.22
CA ALA A 780 -21.68 2.63 12.03
C ALA A 780 -20.14 2.72 11.98
N ARG A 781 -19.48 2.80 13.15
CA ARG A 781 -18.02 2.60 13.23
C ARG A 781 -17.68 1.17 12.78
N GLY A 782 -16.55 1.02 12.13
CA GLY A 782 -15.89 -0.27 11.95
C GLY A 782 -15.27 -0.77 13.25
N ASN A 783 -14.16 -1.49 13.12
CA ASN A 783 -13.33 -1.85 14.26
C ASN A 783 -12.87 -0.58 15.01
N MET A 784 -12.92 -0.60 16.33
CA MET A 784 -12.47 0.55 17.13
C MET A 784 -11.05 0.30 17.65
N TYR A 785 -10.05 0.50 16.80
CA TYR A 785 -8.64 0.42 17.20
C TYR A 785 -8.24 1.62 18.10
N GLY A 786 -8.84 2.79 17.87
CA GLY A 786 -8.54 4.02 18.62
C GLY A 786 -7.11 4.49 18.43
N ASP A 787 -6.54 5.14 19.43
CA ASP A 787 -5.10 5.46 19.43
C ASP A 787 -4.30 4.19 19.78
N TRP A 788 -4.13 3.32 18.77
CA TRP A 788 -3.61 1.97 18.92
C TRP A 788 -2.25 1.94 19.61
N LEU A 789 -2.05 0.96 20.50
CA LEU A 789 -0.80 0.78 21.27
C LEU A 789 -0.40 1.97 22.15
N ASN A 790 -1.38 2.71 22.67
CA ASN A 790 -1.16 3.72 23.69
C ASN A 790 -0.69 3.12 25.02
N GLY A 791 -0.39 4.01 25.98
CA GLY A 791 0.15 3.68 27.29
C GLY A 791 -0.65 2.68 28.11
N ASN A 792 -1.97 2.56 27.92
CA ASN A 792 -2.78 1.55 28.62
C ASN A 792 -2.40 0.11 28.23
N THR A 793 -1.74 -0.08 27.08
CA THR A 793 -1.32 -1.40 26.60
C THR A 793 0.05 -1.84 27.12
N ILE A 794 0.78 -0.95 27.80
CA ILE A 794 2.13 -1.19 28.32
C ILE A 794 2.06 -2.03 29.59
N ILE A 795 2.85 -3.10 29.63
CA ILE A 795 2.95 -3.98 30.80
C ILE A 795 4.24 -3.69 31.56
N SER A 796 4.20 -2.75 32.51
CA SER A 796 5.27 -2.50 33.47
C SER A 796 4.74 -2.14 34.87
N LYS A 797 5.51 -2.45 35.92
CA LYS A 797 5.13 -2.19 37.32
C LYS A 797 5.14 -0.71 37.66
N ASP A 798 6.01 0.07 37.02
CA ASP A 798 6.26 1.49 37.29
C ASP A 798 5.57 2.43 36.28
N TYR A 799 4.65 1.90 35.47
CA TYR A 799 3.95 2.63 34.40
C TYR A 799 2.42 2.61 34.64
N PRO A 800 1.71 3.75 34.48
CA PRO A 800 0.26 3.80 34.65
C PRO A 800 -0.49 2.87 33.70
N LYS A 801 -1.54 2.19 34.19
CA LYS A 801 -2.40 1.28 33.38
C LYS A 801 -3.55 1.99 32.67
N GLU A 802 -3.90 3.20 33.12
CA GLU A 802 -5.04 3.98 32.63
C GLU A 802 -4.63 5.43 32.38
N GLY A 803 -5.39 6.14 31.54
CA GLY A 803 -5.14 7.53 31.19
C GLY A 803 -4.32 7.75 29.91
N GLY A 804 -3.94 6.68 29.20
CA GLY A 804 -3.37 6.73 27.86
C GLY A 804 -4.41 6.65 26.74
N LYS A 805 -5.54 5.95 26.96
CA LYS A 805 -6.59 5.77 25.94
C LYS A 805 -7.42 7.05 25.73
N VAL A 806 -7.51 7.52 24.49
CA VAL A 806 -8.50 8.54 24.08
C VAL A 806 -9.90 7.92 24.04
N PRO A 807 -10.93 8.56 24.63
CA PRO A 807 -12.31 8.10 24.49
C PRO A 807 -12.74 7.96 23.02
N ASP A 808 -13.44 6.86 22.69
CA ASP A 808 -13.71 6.47 21.30
C ASP A 808 -14.52 7.52 20.53
N ASP A 809 -15.44 8.22 21.20
CA ASP A 809 -16.27 9.27 20.59
C ASP A 809 -15.48 10.53 20.27
N ILE A 810 -14.53 10.90 21.13
CA ILE A 810 -13.62 12.03 20.91
C ILE A 810 -12.72 11.71 19.73
N TYR A 811 -12.09 10.52 19.76
CA TYR A 811 -11.19 10.06 18.71
C TYR A 811 -11.89 10.00 17.35
N SER A 812 -13.06 9.37 17.28
CA SER A 812 -13.81 9.22 16.02
C SER A 812 -14.28 10.58 15.50
N THR A 813 -14.86 11.42 16.35
CA THR A 813 -15.40 12.73 15.92
C THR A 813 -14.29 13.69 15.48
N ALA A 814 -13.11 13.61 16.09
CA ALA A 814 -11.94 14.36 15.65
C ALA A 814 -11.55 14.01 14.20
N PHE A 815 -11.47 12.72 13.85
CA PHE A 815 -11.22 12.28 12.48
C PHE A 815 -12.36 12.64 11.52
N PHE A 816 -13.62 12.51 11.94
CA PHE A 816 -14.76 12.93 11.11
C PHE A 816 -14.65 14.40 10.71
N GLN A 817 -14.34 15.27 11.66
CA GLN A 817 -14.15 16.70 11.41
C GLN A 817 -12.97 16.94 10.45
N HIS A 818 -11.81 16.34 10.74
CA HIS A 818 -10.58 16.59 9.98
C HIS A 818 -10.68 16.10 8.52
N SER A 819 -11.23 14.91 8.31
CA SER A 819 -11.47 14.36 6.98
C SER A 819 -12.52 15.20 6.22
N THR A 820 -13.58 15.66 6.89
CA THR A 820 -14.57 16.57 6.27
C THR A 820 -13.93 17.88 5.83
N GLN A 821 -13.11 18.51 6.67
CA GLN A 821 -12.38 19.74 6.33
C GLN A 821 -11.42 19.52 5.15
N THR A 822 -10.77 18.35 5.10
CA THR A 822 -9.86 17.99 4.00
C THR A 822 -10.61 17.84 2.69
N VAL A 823 -11.79 17.20 2.69
CA VAL A 823 -12.68 17.15 1.51
C VAL A 823 -13.12 18.55 1.09
N ALA A 824 -13.42 19.45 2.04
CA ALA A 824 -13.76 20.84 1.72
C ALA A 824 -12.61 21.58 1.03
N LYS A 825 -11.36 21.39 1.49
CA LYS A 825 -10.16 21.95 0.86
C LYS A 825 -9.94 21.39 -0.55
N ALA A 826 -10.07 20.08 -0.73
CA ALA A 826 -9.97 19.43 -2.04
C ALA A 826 -11.06 19.95 -3.00
N ALA A 827 -12.30 20.09 -2.52
CA ALA A 827 -13.42 20.64 -3.29
C ALA A 827 -13.12 22.07 -3.80
N LYS A 828 -12.59 22.93 -2.91
CA LYS A 828 -12.21 24.31 -3.27
C LYS A 828 -11.14 24.32 -4.37
N LEU A 829 -10.11 23.51 -4.19
CA LEU A 829 -8.97 23.42 -5.11
C LEU A 829 -9.37 22.91 -6.50
N LEU A 830 -10.29 21.94 -6.56
CA LEU A 830 -10.80 21.36 -7.80
C LEU A 830 -11.94 22.18 -8.44
N GLY A 831 -12.32 23.32 -7.86
CA GLY A 831 -13.38 24.19 -8.38
C GLY A 831 -14.81 23.72 -8.08
N HIS A 832 -15.01 22.73 -7.20
CA HIS A 832 -16.31 22.23 -6.78
C HIS A 832 -16.96 23.14 -5.71
N GLN A 833 -17.34 24.36 -6.09
CA GLN A 833 -17.77 25.42 -5.15
C GLN A 833 -18.99 25.06 -4.28
N LYS A 834 -19.96 24.31 -4.82
CA LYS A 834 -21.13 23.87 -4.05
C LYS A 834 -20.73 22.88 -2.95
N ASP A 835 -19.90 21.91 -3.30
CA ASP A 835 -19.40 20.91 -2.36
C ASP A 835 -18.46 21.55 -1.34
N HIS A 836 -17.61 22.52 -1.73
CA HIS A 836 -16.78 23.28 -0.79
C HIS A 836 -17.64 23.94 0.29
N ARG A 837 -18.66 24.73 -0.08
CA ARG A 837 -19.53 25.39 0.90
C ARG A 837 -20.22 24.39 1.83
N PHE A 838 -20.69 23.26 1.28
CA PHE A 838 -21.35 22.23 2.07
C PHE A 838 -20.40 21.58 3.08
N PHE A 839 -19.25 21.06 2.62
CA PHE A 839 -18.30 20.36 3.49
C PHE A 839 -17.59 21.31 4.47
N ASP A 840 -17.34 22.56 4.10
CA ASP A 840 -16.76 23.55 5.02
C ASP A 840 -17.74 23.92 6.15
N SER A 841 -19.02 24.09 5.81
CA SER A 841 -20.09 24.30 6.80
C SER A 841 -20.27 23.07 7.70
N LEU A 842 -20.23 21.87 7.13
CA LEU A 842 -20.32 20.61 7.88
C LEU A 842 -19.12 20.45 8.83
N ALA A 843 -17.89 20.68 8.36
CA ALA A 843 -16.69 20.61 9.19
C ALA A 843 -16.74 21.61 10.36
N THR A 844 -17.25 22.82 10.12
CA THR A 844 -17.48 23.84 11.15
C THR A 844 -18.50 23.36 12.18
N ALA A 845 -19.63 22.81 11.73
CA ALA A 845 -20.68 22.30 12.62
C ALA A 845 -20.19 21.10 13.47
N ILE A 846 -19.44 20.16 12.89
CA ILE A 846 -18.84 19.04 13.63
C ILE A 846 -17.88 19.57 14.69
N ARG A 847 -17.03 20.56 14.35
CA ARG A 847 -16.12 21.20 15.31
C ARG A 847 -16.89 21.85 16.46
N SER A 848 -17.96 22.58 16.18
CA SER A 848 -18.81 23.19 17.22
C SER A 848 -19.38 22.14 18.17
N ARG A 849 -19.91 21.03 17.63
CA ARG A 849 -20.43 19.91 18.44
C ARG A 849 -19.33 19.22 19.25
N PHE A 850 -18.13 19.05 18.69
CA PHE A 850 -16.97 18.51 19.42
C PHE A 850 -16.60 19.41 20.62
N VAL A 851 -16.53 20.72 20.42
CA VAL A 851 -16.18 21.68 21.48
C VAL A 851 -17.24 21.66 22.58
N GLU A 852 -18.52 21.72 22.22
CA GLU A 852 -19.64 21.70 23.17
C GLU A 852 -19.66 20.44 24.06
N GLU A 853 -19.33 19.28 23.49
CA GLU A 853 -19.44 17.99 24.19
C GLU A 853 -18.16 17.61 24.96
N TYR A 854 -16.97 18.05 24.49
CA TYR A 854 -15.69 17.47 24.92
C TYR A 854 -14.63 18.48 25.38
N VAL A 855 -14.87 19.79 25.27
CA VAL A 855 -13.89 20.82 25.65
C VAL A 855 -14.45 21.73 26.73
N ASP A 856 -13.81 21.73 27.89
CA ASP A 856 -14.19 22.58 29.02
C ASP A 856 -13.81 24.05 28.78
N ALA A 857 -14.38 24.95 29.59
CA ALA A 857 -14.17 26.40 29.47
C ALA A 857 -12.71 26.86 29.64
N ASP A 858 -11.86 26.04 30.27
CA ASP A 858 -10.43 26.28 30.48
C ASP A 858 -9.53 25.51 29.49
N GLY A 859 -10.13 24.98 28.41
CA GLY A 859 -9.42 24.27 27.35
C GLY A 859 -9.07 22.81 27.68
N ARG A 860 -9.53 22.24 28.80
CA ARG A 860 -9.38 20.80 29.05
C ARG A 860 -10.19 19.97 28.06
N VAL A 861 -9.57 18.92 27.53
CA VAL A 861 -10.24 17.94 26.68
C VAL A 861 -10.63 16.76 27.56
N LYS A 862 -11.89 16.35 27.50
CA LYS A 862 -12.43 15.24 28.29
C LYS A 862 -11.56 13.98 28.14
N GLY A 863 -11.27 13.33 29.28
CA GLY A 863 -10.33 12.20 29.38
C GLY A 863 -8.92 12.63 29.79
N ASN A 864 -8.53 13.89 29.59
CA ASN A 864 -7.27 14.49 30.05
C ASN A 864 -6.01 13.67 29.68
N THR A 865 -5.97 13.12 28.46
CA THR A 865 -4.84 12.30 27.98
C THR A 865 -3.91 13.09 27.06
N GLN A 866 -2.61 12.73 27.04
CA GLN A 866 -1.64 13.32 26.11
C GLN A 866 -2.15 13.26 24.66
N ALA A 867 -2.66 12.08 24.28
CA ALA A 867 -3.20 11.79 22.96
C ALA A 867 -4.44 12.62 22.60
N GLY A 868 -5.36 12.83 23.55
CA GLY A 868 -6.58 13.60 23.35
C GLY A 868 -6.30 15.08 23.06
N TYR A 869 -5.34 15.68 23.78
CA TYR A 869 -4.87 17.03 23.47
C TYR A 869 -4.14 17.10 22.14
N ALA A 870 -3.23 16.14 21.88
CA ALA A 870 -2.44 16.10 20.65
C ALA A 870 -3.33 16.09 19.39
N ILE A 871 -4.33 15.21 19.34
CA ILE A 871 -5.25 15.14 18.19
C ILE A 871 -6.14 16.38 18.08
N ALA A 872 -6.63 16.92 19.20
CA ALA A 872 -7.53 18.08 19.18
C ALA A 872 -6.84 19.38 18.78
N LEU A 873 -5.57 19.56 19.19
CA LEU A 873 -4.74 20.69 18.77
C LEU A 873 -4.35 20.57 17.29
N ASP A 874 -3.87 19.40 16.88
CA ASP A 874 -3.39 19.16 15.52
C ASP A 874 -4.50 19.24 14.46
N PHE A 875 -5.71 18.79 14.79
CA PHE A 875 -6.89 18.90 13.91
C PHE A 875 -7.60 20.26 13.99
N ASP A 876 -7.02 21.25 14.68
CA ASP A 876 -7.58 22.60 14.82
C ASP A 876 -8.94 22.63 15.53
N LEU A 877 -9.28 21.64 16.36
CA LEU A 877 -10.60 21.56 17.01
C LEU A 877 -10.76 22.60 18.11
N ILE A 878 -9.70 22.82 18.90
CA ILE A 878 -9.73 23.74 20.05
C ILE A 878 -9.92 25.20 19.57
N PRO A 879 -10.85 25.98 20.18
CA PRO A 879 -10.99 27.41 19.91
C PRO A 879 -9.67 28.17 20.05
N ARG A 880 -9.40 29.15 19.18
CA ARG A 880 -8.09 29.82 19.11
C ARG A 880 -7.63 30.40 20.46
N ASN A 881 -8.55 30.97 21.24
CA ASN A 881 -8.28 31.56 22.55
C ASN A 881 -7.97 30.52 23.65
N LEU A 882 -8.25 29.23 23.45
CA LEU A 882 -8.02 28.16 24.43
C LEU A 882 -6.81 27.26 24.08
N ARG A 883 -6.16 27.47 22.92
CA ARG A 883 -5.10 26.56 22.44
C ARG A 883 -3.87 26.53 23.32
N GLU A 884 -3.39 27.70 23.76
CA GLU A 884 -2.25 27.80 24.69
C GLU A 884 -2.56 27.06 26.01
N GLN A 885 -3.78 27.18 26.51
CA GLN A 885 -4.22 26.47 27.73
C GLN A 885 -4.30 24.96 27.51
N ALA A 886 -4.89 24.51 26.40
CA ALA A 886 -4.93 23.09 26.04
C ALA A 886 -3.52 22.49 25.84
N ALA A 887 -2.60 23.24 25.24
CA ALA A 887 -1.20 22.83 25.12
C ALA A 887 -0.50 22.75 26.49
N ALA A 888 -0.78 23.69 27.40
CA ALA A 888 -0.29 23.64 28.77
C ALA A 888 -0.85 22.41 29.54
N HIS A 889 -2.13 22.06 29.36
CA HIS A 889 -2.71 20.83 29.92
C HIS A 889 -2.09 19.57 29.33
N MET A 890 -1.79 19.55 28.02
CA MET A 890 -1.04 18.46 27.39
C MET A 890 0.34 18.28 28.05
N VAL A 891 1.05 19.37 28.28
CA VAL A 891 2.35 19.36 28.98
C VAL A 891 2.19 18.87 30.41
N GLN A 892 1.14 19.26 31.12
CA GLN A 892 0.87 18.74 32.46
C GLN A 892 0.60 17.23 32.43
N ALA A 893 -0.19 16.73 31.47
CA ALA A 893 -0.41 15.30 31.29
C ALA A 893 0.90 14.52 30.96
N ILE A 894 1.88 15.16 30.32
CA ILE A 894 3.22 14.58 30.13
C ILE A 894 4.01 14.53 31.45
N LYS A 895 3.93 15.61 32.25
CA LYS A 895 4.59 15.67 33.57
C LYS A 895 3.99 14.66 34.55
N ASP A 896 2.68 14.45 34.51
CA ASP A 896 1.98 13.47 35.35
C ASP A 896 2.40 12.02 35.02
N TYR A 897 2.90 11.79 33.81
CA TYR A 897 3.52 10.53 33.37
C TYR A 897 5.04 10.50 33.60
N ASP A 898 5.58 11.45 34.37
CA ASP A 898 7.00 11.60 34.67
C ASP A 898 7.85 11.74 33.38
N PHE A 899 7.36 12.58 32.47
CA PHE A 899 7.93 12.83 31.13
C PHE A 899 8.08 11.56 30.29
N ARG A 900 7.09 10.66 30.35
CA ARG A 900 7.03 9.45 29.51
C ARG A 900 5.86 9.51 28.54
N ILE A 901 6.05 8.89 27.37
CA ILE A 901 5.07 8.86 26.28
C ILE A 901 3.92 7.91 26.62
N SER A 902 2.69 8.41 26.65
CA SER A 902 1.48 7.59 26.78
C SER A 902 0.62 7.52 25.52
N THR A 903 1.02 8.22 24.45
CA THR A 903 0.36 8.19 23.14
C THR A 903 0.52 6.86 22.40
N GLY A 904 -0.48 6.51 21.59
CA GLY A 904 -0.42 5.46 20.59
C GLY A 904 0.00 5.96 19.21
N ILE A 905 -0.10 5.08 18.21
CA ILE A 905 0.51 5.30 16.89
C ILE A 905 -0.02 6.55 16.17
N GLN A 906 -1.27 6.94 16.41
CA GLN A 906 -1.95 8.01 15.66
C GLN A 906 -1.65 9.39 16.23
N THR A 907 -1.24 9.46 17.50
CA THR A 907 -1.08 10.73 18.21
C THR A 907 0.36 11.03 18.63
N THR A 908 1.29 10.06 18.62
CA THR A 908 2.70 10.32 18.99
C THR A 908 3.35 11.43 18.16
N ILE A 909 3.31 11.35 16.83
CA ILE A 909 3.88 12.41 15.96
C ILE A 909 3.14 13.74 16.13
N ARG A 910 1.82 13.70 16.33
CA ARG A 910 1.01 14.92 16.55
C ARG A 910 1.42 15.61 17.83
N MET A 911 1.60 14.87 18.92
CA MET A 911 2.08 15.41 20.19
C MET A 911 3.43 16.10 20.00
N MET A 912 4.38 15.44 19.32
CA MET A 912 5.71 16.01 19.06
C MET A 912 5.63 17.31 18.25
N ASN A 913 4.82 17.33 17.19
CA ASN A 913 4.61 18.53 16.37
C ASN A 913 3.95 19.67 17.15
N GLN A 914 2.93 19.36 17.96
CA GLN A 914 2.21 20.37 18.74
C GLN A 914 3.05 20.91 19.90
N LEU A 915 3.88 20.09 20.57
CA LEU A 915 4.84 20.58 21.56
C LEU A 915 5.75 21.67 20.95
N THR A 916 6.30 21.42 19.76
CA THR A 916 7.13 22.40 19.06
C THR A 916 6.35 23.63 18.58
N ALA A 917 5.12 23.44 18.09
CA ALA A 917 4.27 24.53 17.63
C ALA A 917 3.94 25.54 18.75
N PHE A 918 3.76 25.06 19.98
CA PHE A 918 3.51 25.88 21.17
C PHE A 918 4.77 26.22 21.98
N GLY A 919 5.97 25.92 21.46
CA GLY A 919 7.24 26.35 22.05
C GLY A 919 7.80 25.47 23.16
N TYR A 920 7.19 24.32 23.46
CA TYR A 920 7.68 23.31 24.41
C TYR A 920 8.76 22.41 23.81
N ASN A 921 9.76 23.02 23.17
CA ASN A 921 10.84 22.33 22.45
C ASN A 921 11.71 21.50 23.38
N ASP A 922 11.96 22.00 24.59
CA ASP A 922 12.70 21.31 25.65
C ASP A 922 12.06 19.97 26.01
N ILE A 923 10.73 19.94 26.13
CA ILE A 923 9.98 18.71 26.42
C ILE A 923 10.01 17.76 25.22
N ALA A 924 9.84 18.27 24.00
CA ALA A 924 9.93 17.44 22.80
C ALA A 924 11.30 16.75 22.68
N TYR A 925 12.40 17.49 22.85
CA TYR A 925 13.74 16.89 22.87
C TYR A 925 13.94 15.92 24.04
N LYS A 926 13.43 16.25 25.22
CA LYS A 926 13.48 15.36 26.39
C LYS A 926 12.81 14.01 26.13
N LEU A 927 11.67 14.00 25.42
CA LEU A 927 10.98 12.76 25.03
C LEU A 927 11.76 12.00 23.94
N LEU A 928 12.28 12.71 22.94
CA LEU A 928 13.03 12.12 21.82
C LEU A 928 14.32 11.44 22.28
N GLU A 929 15.08 12.09 23.15
CA GLU A 929 16.39 11.62 23.65
C GLU A 929 16.27 10.76 24.93
N SER A 930 15.05 10.53 25.43
CA SER A 930 14.84 9.73 26.63
C SER A 930 15.32 8.29 26.42
N ARG A 931 16.14 7.79 27.36
CA ARG A 931 16.47 6.36 27.50
C ARG A 931 15.53 5.62 28.44
N ARG A 932 14.63 6.35 29.11
CA ARG A 932 13.68 5.78 30.04
C ARG A 932 12.51 5.16 29.28
N PHE A 933 12.26 3.89 29.55
CA PHE A 933 11.11 3.16 29.03
C PHE A 933 9.77 3.82 29.44
N PRO A 934 8.79 3.94 28.52
CA PRO A 934 8.87 3.69 27.07
C PRO A 934 9.52 4.85 26.29
N SER A 935 10.42 4.55 25.35
CA SER A 935 11.00 5.53 24.43
C SER A 935 11.63 4.88 23.19
N TRP A 936 11.95 5.67 22.17
CA TRP A 936 12.66 5.18 20.98
C TRP A 936 14.09 4.71 21.29
N ILE A 937 14.83 5.48 22.09
CA ILE A 937 16.22 5.14 22.43
C ILE A 937 16.28 3.89 23.31
N TYR A 938 15.26 3.63 24.13
CA TYR A 938 15.16 2.38 24.87
C TYR A 938 15.24 1.15 23.96
N SER A 939 14.48 1.11 22.86
CA SER A 939 14.54 0.01 21.90
C SER A 939 15.93 -0.09 21.24
N ILE A 940 16.57 1.04 20.94
CA ILE A 940 17.95 1.06 20.41
C ILE A 940 18.93 0.46 21.42
N ASP A 941 18.78 0.77 22.71
CA ASP A 941 19.58 0.19 23.80
C ASP A 941 19.38 -1.33 23.93
N GLN A 942 18.24 -1.86 23.45
CA GLN A 942 17.99 -3.30 23.34
C GLN A 942 18.49 -3.91 22.01
N GLY A 943 19.21 -3.14 21.18
CA GLY A 943 19.78 -3.61 19.92
C GLY A 943 18.85 -3.50 18.70
N ALA A 944 17.78 -2.70 18.78
CA ALA A 944 16.88 -2.48 17.65
C ALA A 944 17.60 -1.88 16.43
N THR A 945 17.31 -2.44 15.25
CA THR A 945 17.79 -1.95 13.95
C THR A 945 16.64 -1.48 13.05
N THR A 946 15.42 -1.56 13.57
CA THR A 946 14.14 -1.17 12.99
C THR A 946 13.27 -0.61 14.12
N ILE A 947 12.14 -0.01 13.78
CA ILE A 947 11.13 0.43 14.74
C ILE A 947 10.23 -0.76 15.05
N TRP A 948 9.90 -0.93 16.33
CA TRP A 948 9.03 -2.01 16.79
C TRP A 948 7.56 -1.60 16.72
N GLU A 949 6.67 -2.58 16.65
CA GLU A 949 5.22 -2.37 16.74
C GLU A 949 4.84 -1.76 18.09
N ARG A 950 5.45 -2.24 19.16
CA ARG A 950 5.17 -1.84 20.54
C ARG A 950 6.36 -1.15 21.17
N TRP A 951 6.07 -0.16 22.01
CA TRP A 951 7.04 0.41 22.94
C TRP A 951 7.67 -0.64 23.85
N ASP A 952 6.91 -1.68 24.20
CA ASP A 952 7.29 -2.78 25.09
C ASP A 952 7.44 -4.11 24.36
N GLY A 953 7.91 -4.11 23.11
CA GLY A 953 8.08 -5.35 22.34
C GLY A 953 9.01 -6.37 23.03
N TYR A 954 10.08 -5.87 23.66
CA TYR A 954 10.92 -6.58 24.60
C TYR A 954 11.27 -5.65 25.77
N VAL A 955 11.21 -6.16 27.00
CA VAL A 955 11.72 -5.44 28.18
C VAL A 955 12.63 -6.36 28.96
N LYS A 956 13.88 -5.93 29.19
CA LYS A 956 14.87 -6.71 29.93
C LYS A 956 14.32 -7.18 31.28
N GLY A 957 14.43 -8.49 31.55
CA GLY A 957 13.91 -9.13 32.76
C GLY A 957 12.41 -9.47 32.74
N ARG A 958 11.61 -8.86 31.85
CA ARG A 958 10.23 -9.27 31.55
C ARG A 958 10.19 -10.24 30.36
N GLY A 959 11.09 -10.06 29.40
CA GLY A 959 11.11 -10.77 28.13
C GLY A 959 10.19 -10.13 27.08
N PHE A 960 9.76 -10.94 26.12
CA PHE A 960 8.92 -10.52 25.00
C PHE A 960 7.48 -10.20 25.40
N GLN A 961 6.82 -9.36 24.60
CA GLN A 961 5.38 -9.16 24.66
C GLN A 961 4.61 -10.39 24.13
N ASN A 962 3.28 -10.33 24.17
CA ASN A 962 2.35 -11.33 23.64
C ASN A 962 2.66 -11.66 22.17
N VAL A 963 2.91 -12.95 21.93
CA VAL A 963 3.26 -13.52 20.63
C VAL A 963 2.21 -13.28 19.53
N GLY A 964 0.94 -13.08 19.90
CA GLY A 964 -0.15 -12.82 18.97
C GLY A 964 -0.04 -11.47 18.25
N MET A 965 0.77 -10.54 18.74
CA MET A 965 0.94 -9.21 18.15
C MET A 965 2.19 -8.49 18.70
N ASN A 966 3.36 -8.87 18.19
CA ASN A 966 4.64 -8.29 18.62
C ASN A 966 5.70 -8.29 17.50
N SER A 967 5.55 -7.40 16.51
CA SER A 967 6.56 -7.20 15.46
C SER A 967 7.72 -6.31 15.94
N PHE A 968 8.93 -6.63 15.45
CA PHE A 968 10.12 -5.79 15.61
C PHE A 968 10.41 -4.93 14.37
N ASN A 969 9.47 -4.80 13.43
CA ASN A 969 9.63 -4.09 12.16
C ASN A 969 8.31 -3.45 11.69
N HIS A 970 7.88 -2.39 12.38
CA HIS A 970 6.61 -1.69 12.18
C HIS A 970 6.84 -0.18 12.16
N TYR A 971 6.48 0.51 11.07
CA TYR A 971 6.92 1.91 10.88
C TYR A 971 6.10 2.97 11.65
N ALA A 972 4.94 2.62 12.20
CA ALA A 972 3.96 3.61 12.66
C ALA A 972 4.50 4.55 13.76
N ILE A 973 5.15 4.02 14.80
CA ILE A 973 5.82 4.82 15.85
C ILE A 973 7.09 5.53 15.33
N GLY A 974 7.59 5.09 14.17
CA GLY A 974 8.67 5.75 13.43
C GLY A 974 8.23 7.04 12.74
N ALA A 975 6.93 7.40 12.80
CA ALA A 975 6.43 8.67 12.29
C ALA A 975 7.13 9.90 12.90
N VAL A 976 7.82 9.76 14.05
CA VAL A 976 8.71 10.79 14.61
C VAL A 976 9.77 11.30 13.64
N GLY A 977 10.12 10.53 12.60
CA GLY A 977 11.00 10.99 11.53
C GLY A 977 10.51 12.29 10.88
N GLU A 978 9.20 12.49 10.75
CA GLU A 978 8.61 13.76 10.29
C GLU A 978 9.07 14.92 11.19
N TRP A 979 9.04 14.76 12.51
CA TRP A 979 9.50 15.79 13.44
C TRP A 979 11.01 16.05 13.30
N MET A 980 11.81 15.02 13.02
CA MET A 980 13.25 15.20 12.78
C MET A 980 13.52 16.08 11.55
N TYR A 981 12.81 15.87 10.44
CA TYR A 981 12.94 16.75 9.26
C TYR A 981 12.33 18.14 9.50
N ARG A 982 11.14 18.21 10.11
CA ARG A 982 10.38 19.46 10.26
C ARG A 982 10.93 20.37 11.34
N SER A 983 11.50 19.82 12.41
CA SER A 983 11.94 20.57 13.58
C SER A 983 13.46 20.64 13.64
N ILE A 984 14.17 19.51 13.59
CA ILE A 984 15.65 19.52 13.69
C ILE A 984 16.26 20.15 12.44
N LEU A 985 15.89 19.68 11.24
CA LEU A 985 16.34 20.31 9.99
C LEU A 985 15.51 21.55 9.63
N GLY A 986 14.30 21.67 10.17
CA GLY A 986 13.46 22.84 9.94
C GLY A 986 12.74 22.87 8.58
N ILE A 987 12.78 21.79 7.79
CA ILE A 987 12.25 21.76 6.42
C ILE A 987 10.73 21.54 6.48
N ASN A 988 9.95 22.54 6.07
CA ASN A 988 8.48 22.47 6.08
C ASN A 988 7.90 23.06 4.80
N THR A 989 6.93 22.40 4.17
CA THR A 989 6.19 23.01 3.07
C THR A 989 5.20 24.06 3.60
N GLU A 990 5.11 25.21 2.93
CA GLU A 990 4.04 26.20 3.16
C GLU A 990 3.03 26.20 2.00
N THR A 991 3.51 25.91 0.79
CA THR A 991 2.67 25.78 -0.41
C THR A 991 2.91 24.44 -1.08
N ALA A 992 1.85 23.87 -1.66
CA ALA A 992 1.90 22.53 -2.24
C ALA A 992 3.07 22.36 -3.24
N GLY A 993 3.79 21.25 -3.14
CA GLY A 993 4.93 20.97 -4.02
C GLY A 993 6.19 21.81 -3.75
N TYR A 994 6.33 22.41 -2.55
CA TYR A 994 7.50 23.17 -2.12
C TYR A 994 7.84 24.38 -3.02
N LYS A 995 6.84 25.00 -3.66
CA LYS A 995 7.04 26.25 -4.42
C LYS A 995 7.51 27.42 -3.55
N HIS A 996 6.94 27.48 -2.35
CA HIS A 996 7.43 28.23 -1.21
C HIS A 996 7.42 27.31 0.01
N PHE A 997 8.51 27.34 0.78
CA PHE A 997 8.70 26.49 1.95
C PHE A 997 9.41 27.24 3.08
N ILE A 998 9.43 26.65 4.27
CA ILE A 998 10.04 27.21 5.47
C ILE A 998 11.29 26.39 5.80
N VAL A 999 12.35 27.10 6.21
CA VAL A 999 13.54 26.55 6.85
C VAL A 999 13.65 27.16 8.23
N LYS A 1000 13.25 26.40 9.25
CA LYS A 1000 13.25 26.84 10.65
C LYS A 1000 13.83 25.75 11.57
N PRO A 1001 15.17 25.62 11.63
CA PRO A 1001 15.79 24.70 12.56
C PRO A 1001 15.43 25.08 14.01
N VAL A 1002 15.02 24.10 14.79
CA VAL A 1002 14.72 24.23 16.22
C VAL A 1002 15.85 23.57 16.98
N VAL A 1003 16.85 24.36 17.40
CA VAL A 1003 17.99 23.86 18.17
C VAL A 1003 17.54 23.51 19.59
N GLY A 1004 17.97 22.35 20.10
CA GLY A 1004 17.66 21.91 21.45
C GLY A 1004 18.21 20.51 21.75
N GLY A 1005 17.89 19.99 22.94
CA GLY A 1005 18.40 18.70 23.41
C GLY A 1005 19.92 18.68 23.50
N SER A 1006 20.50 17.55 23.12
CA SER A 1006 21.96 17.34 23.07
C SER A 1006 22.62 17.86 21.78
N LEU A 1007 21.85 18.39 20.83
CA LEU A 1007 22.34 18.69 19.49
C LEU A 1007 23.17 19.98 19.42
N THR A 1008 24.36 19.87 18.86
CA THR A 1008 25.25 21.01 18.53
C THR A 1008 25.32 21.28 17.03
N TRP A 1009 24.99 20.28 16.21
CA TRP A 1009 24.82 20.42 14.77
C TRP A 1009 23.87 19.36 14.23
N ALA A 1010 23.21 19.68 13.12
CA ALA A 1010 22.52 18.71 12.28
C ALA A 1010 22.57 19.14 10.82
N LYS A 1011 22.68 18.17 9.92
CA LYS A 1011 22.66 18.37 8.48
C LYS A 1011 21.79 17.32 7.80
N GLY A 1012 21.17 17.71 6.69
CA GLY A 1012 20.30 16.82 5.95
C GLY A 1012 19.77 17.45 4.68
N SER A 1013 19.04 16.65 3.92
CA SER A 1013 18.46 17.10 2.65
C SER A 1013 17.13 16.40 2.37
N TYR A 1014 16.34 17.02 1.52
CA TYR A 1014 15.12 16.47 0.96
C TYR A 1014 15.02 16.86 -0.52
N ASN A 1015 14.97 15.85 -1.40
CA ASN A 1015 14.74 15.98 -2.83
C ASN A 1015 13.24 16.10 -3.08
N SER A 1016 12.73 17.33 -2.92
CA SER A 1016 11.33 17.63 -3.19
C SER A 1016 11.00 17.52 -4.68
N VAL A 1017 9.71 17.58 -5.04
CA VAL A 1017 9.28 17.68 -6.45
C VAL A 1017 9.85 18.91 -7.18
N ALA A 1018 10.25 19.94 -6.42
CA ALA A 1018 10.84 21.16 -6.97
C ALA A 1018 12.38 21.11 -7.05
N GLY A 1019 13.01 20.06 -6.52
CA GLY A 1019 14.45 19.87 -6.45
C GLY A 1019 14.97 19.74 -5.02
N LYS A 1020 16.28 19.61 -4.89
CA LYS A 1020 16.97 19.39 -3.62
C LYS A 1020 16.93 20.61 -2.71
N ILE A 1021 16.42 20.41 -1.50
CA ILE A 1021 16.52 21.32 -0.35
C ILE A 1021 17.58 20.74 0.58
N SER A 1022 18.55 21.53 1.01
CA SER A 1022 19.54 21.08 2.01
C SER A 1022 19.70 22.08 3.13
N VAL A 1023 19.87 21.55 4.34
CA VAL A 1023 20.06 22.33 5.56
C VAL A 1023 21.24 21.73 6.32
N ASP A 1024 22.14 22.59 6.77
CA ASP A 1024 23.27 22.24 7.62
C ASP A 1024 23.46 23.39 8.62
N TRP A 1025 23.11 23.14 9.88
CA TRP A 1025 23.28 24.12 10.94
C TRP A 1025 24.24 23.64 12.01
N LYS A 1026 24.94 24.59 12.62
CA LYS A 1026 25.82 24.38 13.76
C LYS A 1026 25.67 25.52 14.76
N GLN A 1027 25.60 25.17 16.03
CA GLN A 1027 25.54 26.12 17.13
C GLN A 1027 26.64 25.85 18.15
N ASP A 1028 27.37 26.90 18.52
CA ASP A 1028 28.21 26.94 19.72
C ASP A 1028 27.69 28.02 20.68
N THR A 1029 28.43 28.29 21.78
CA THR A 1029 28.00 29.24 22.81
C THR A 1029 27.81 30.67 22.29
N ASN A 1030 28.54 31.06 21.25
CA ASN A 1030 28.60 32.43 20.77
C ASN A 1030 28.03 32.61 19.36
N ASN A 1031 27.92 31.53 18.57
CA ASN A 1031 27.57 31.62 17.16
C ASN A 1031 26.59 30.53 16.74
N PHE A 1032 25.67 30.93 15.85
CA PHE A 1032 24.84 30.03 15.07
C PHE A 1032 25.17 30.19 13.59
N LYS A 1033 25.39 29.08 12.88
CA LYS A 1033 25.64 29.02 11.45
C LYS A 1033 24.58 28.17 10.77
N LEU A 1034 24.11 28.60 9.61
CA LEU A 1034 23.13 27.88 8.80
C LEU A 1034 23.49 27.97 7.31
N ASN A 1035 23.78 26.82 6.72
CA ASN A 1035 23.93 26.63 5.29
C ASN A 1035 22.61 26.10 4.73
N VAL A 1036 22.07 26.75 3.70
CA VAL A 1036 20.82 26.34 3.06
C VAL A 1036 20.93 26.35 1.55
N GLN A 1037 20.43 25.28 0.91
CA GLN A 1037 20.23 25.18 -0.52
C GLN A 1037 18.74 25.25 -0.83
N ILE A 1038 18.35 26.21 -1.66
CA ILE A 1038 16.98 26.43 -2.13
C ILE A 1038 16.95 26.16 -3.64
N PRO A 1039 16.16 25.19 -4.14
CA PRO A 1039 16.16 24.83 -5.55
C PRO A 1039 15.64 25.96 -6.45
N ALA A 1040 16.08 26.01 -7.70
CA ALA A 1040 15.61 27.01 -8.66
C ALA A 1040 14.08 26.94 -8.81
N ASN A 1041 13.45 28.07 -9.16
CA ASN A 1041 11.98 28.17 -9.32
C ASN A 1041 11.19 27.99 -8.01
N THR A 1042 11.84 28.18 -6.87
CA THR A 1042 11.24 28.18 -5.53
C THR A 1042 11.76 29.35 -4.69
N THR A 1043 11.14 29.57 -3.54
CA THR A 1043 11.58 30.53 -2.51
C THR A 1043 11.43 29.90 -1.13
N ALA A 1044 12.11 30.44 -0.12
CA ALA A 1044 11.96 29.98 1.25
C ALA A 1044 11.84 31.12 2.25
N THR A 1045 11.10 30.90 3.33
CA THR A 1045 11.20 31.71 4.55
C THR A 1045 12.18 31.03 5.52
N VAL A 1046 13.34 31.65 5.71
CA VAL A 1046 14.42 31.17 6.59
C VAL A 1046 14.33 31.88 7.93
N PHE A 1047 14.34 31.12 9.02
CA PHE A 1047 14.32 31.63 10.39
C PHE A 1047 15.70 31.47 11.03
N LEU A 1048 16.23 32.59 11.52
CA LEU A 1048 17.48 32.66 12.27
C LEU A 1048 17.18 32.96 13.75
N PRO A 1049 17.94 32.39 14.69
CA PRO A 1049 17.74 32.64 16.12
C PRO A 1049 17.98 34.11 16.47
N LYS A 1050 17.53 34.51 17.66
CA LYS A 1050 17.84 35.84 18.22
C LYS A 1050 19.35 35.99 18.35
N GLY A 1051 19.86 37.13 17.90
CA GLY A 1051 21.28 37.47 17.98
C GLY A 1051 21.59 38.79 17.27
N LYS A 1052 22.87 39.14 17.20
CA LYS A 1052 23.43 40.33 16.55
C LYS A 1052 24.30 39.94 15.36
N ASN A 1053 24.71 40.94 14.58
CA ASN A 1053 25.68 40.78 13.48
C ASN A 1053 25.31 39.67 12.49
N ILE A 1054 24.04 39.63 12.08
CA ILE A 1054 23.57 38.64 11.11
C ILE A 1054 24.26 38.91 9.76
N THR A 1055 25.01 37.92 9.28
CA THR A 1055 25.74 37.97 8.01
C THR A 1055 25.36 36.82 7.10
N GLU A 1056 25.50 37.05 5.79
CA GLU A 1056 25.47 36.03 4.74
C GLU A 1056 26.81 36.10 3.98
N ASN A 1057 27.53 34.97 3.87
CA ASN A 1057 28.89 34.94 3.32
C ASN A 1057 29.83 36.02 3.93
N GLY A 1058 29.66 36.32 5.22
CA GLY A 1058 30.44 37.33 5.94
C GLY A 1058 30.03 38.79 5.70
N GLN A 1059 29.03 39.06 4.87
CA GLN A 1059 28.50 40.40 4.61
C GLN A 1059 27.15 40.62 5.34
N ALA A 1060 26.87 41.85 5.77
CA ALA A 1060 25.60 42.17 6.42
C ALA A 1060 24.40 41.91 5.49
N ILE A 1061 23.35 41.28 6.01
CA ILE A 1061 22.18 40.88 5.20
C ILE A 1061 21.38 42.04 4.61
N SER A 1062 21.50 43.27 5.16
CA SER A 1062 20.78 44.46 4.71
C SER A 1062 21.15 44.93 3.30
N GLY A 1063 22.28 44.49 2.75
CA GLY A 1063 22.73 44.84 1.40
C GLY A 1063 22.39 43.83 0.29
N SER A 1064 21.76 42.69 0.63
CA SER A 1064 21.49 41.61 -0.34
C SER A 1064 20.20 41.85 -1.13
N LYS A 1065 20.25 41.63 -2.45
CA LYS A 1065 19.06 41.70 -3.33
C LYS A 1065 18.19 40.44 -3.30
N ASP A 1066 18.77 39.32 -2.85
CA ASP A 1066 18.12 38.00 -2.85
C ASP A 1066 17.50 37.63 -1.50
N ILE A 1067 17.67 38.51 -0.49
CA ILE A 1067 17.24 38.33 0.89
C ILE A 1067 16.44 39.55 1.31
N ARG A 1068 15.25 39.33 1.84
CA ARG A 1068 14.42 40.38 2.44
C ARG A 1068 14.11 40.03 3.89
N ILE A 1069 14.46 40.90 4.83
CA ILE A 1069 14.02 40.77 6.22
C ILE A 1069 12.49 40.93 6.26
N VAL A 1070 11.81 39.91 6.74
CA VAL A 1070 10.35 39.91 6.91
C VAL A 1070 10.00 40.47 8.28
N GLU A 1071 10.66 39.97 9.33
CA GLU A 1071 10.43 40.41 10.70
C GLU A 1071 11.69 40.16 11.57
N THR A 1072 11.93 41.03 12.54
CA THR A 1072 12.85 40.79 13.66
C THR A 1072 12.10 41.02 14.96
N ASN A 1073 12.05 40.01 15.83
CA ASN A 1073 11.38 40.07 17.12
C ASN A 1073 12.17 39.28 18.18
N GLU A 1074 11.58 39.10 19.36
CA GLU A 1074 12.22 38.40 20.48
C GLU A 1074 12.54 36.92 20.20
N LYS A 1075 11.89 36.32 19.20
CA LYS A 1075 12.11 34.92 18.79
C LYS A 1075 13.21 34.78 17.73
N GLY A 1076 13.66 35.87 17.12
CA GLY A 1076 14.71 35.86 16.09
C GLY A 1076 14.41 36.74 14.88
N THR A 1077 15.04 36.41 13.76
CA THR A 1077 14.86 37.13 12.48
C THR A 1077 14.37 36.17 11.40
N SER A 1078 13.30 36.53 10.70
CA SER A 1078 12.78 35.79 9.55
C SER A 1078 13.14 36.49 8.24
N LEU A 1079 13.57 35.71 7.25
CA LEU A 1079 14.09 36.17 5.97
C LEU A 1079 13.32 35.51 4.84
N LEU A 1080 12.79 36.28 3.89
CA LEU A 1080 12.37 35.75 2.60
C LEU A 1080 13.62 35.65 1.71
N VAL A 1081 13.94 34.43 1.29
CA VAL A 1081 15.16 34.09 0.56
C VAL A 1081 14.78 33.46 -0.79
N GLN A 1082 15.42 33.93 -1.86
CA GLN A 1082 15.24 33.39 -3.20
C GLN A 1082 15.98 32.06 -3.41
N SER A 1083 15.88 31.46 -4.60
CA SER A 1083 16.62 30.23 -4.93
C SER A 1083 18.14 30.44 -4.89
N GLY A 1084 18.88 29.40 -4.51
CA GLY A 1084 20.35 29.41 -4.45
C GLY A 1084 20.93 28.81 -3.16
N ASN A 1085 22.25 28.95 -3.01
CA ASN A 1085 22.98 28.51 -1.83
C ASN A 1085 23.34 29.70 -0.95
N TYR A 1086 23.07 29.62 0.36
CA TYR A 1086 23.28 30.71 1.32
C TYR A 1086 23.99 30.20 2.58
N HIS A 1087 24.87 31.02 3.15
CA HIS A 1087 25.61 30.71 4.38
C HIS A 1087 25.40 31.82 5.41
N PHE A 1088 24.45 31.61 6.33
CA PHE A 1088 24.11 32.57 7.37
C PHE A 1088 24.99 32.36 8.60
N SER A 1089 25.32 33.46 9.28
CA SER A 1089 25.97 33.46 10.60
C SER A 1089 25.33 34.50 11.50
N VAL A 1090 25.09 34.13 12.76
CA VAL A 1090 24.48 34.96 13.80
C VAL A 1090 25.37 34.88 15.04
N ALA A 1091 25.71 36.02 15.63
CA ALA A 1091 26.32 36.07 16.96
C ALA A 1091 25.20 36.04 18.02
N LEU A 1092 25.17 35.03 18.87
CA LEU A 1092 24.08 34.77 19.83
C LEU A 1092 24.07 35.73 21.02
#